data_AF-A0A2D0SDR5-F1
#
_entry.id   AF-A0A2D0SDR5-F1
#
_cell.length_a   1.000
_cell.length_b   1.000
_cell.length_c   1.000
_cell.angle_alpha   90.00
_cell.angle_beta   90.00
_cell.angle_gamma   90.00
#
_symmetry.space_group_name_H-M   'P 1'
#
loop_
_entity.id
_entity.type
_entity.pdbx_description
1 polymer ?
#
loop_
_entity_poly.entity_id
_entity_poly.type
_entity_poly.pdbx_seq_one_letter_code
_entity_poly.pdbx_strand_id
1 'polypeptide(L)'
;MPVKRVAGGSWSSWSFGMAHGCVYNWTVVVLTCQHKDSVYAFQRELEIRQQRGILPAGALLLTVPDPQEHVGSGGATLNALLVAAEHLSARDGYTVVTADVLYDTHILILHTGRDFPWDGCSRAFCWMPVSAAEQSVEGPVCCLDMLLNCLSTKVCAGSPPGVWVCSTDMILSISSIPTVPWEDFAGVRAVSLPGDTSFAVNHGVYLTDAQGGVRDIIYRGSEERIRSAALPDGKVPLVSGPVFFSSSVSEKLLQTLVTPPLDGCTYLGMDSGALPLQISLFLDILLCLCSDPTEAEFVNGMRAGSSSPTGPRGEAVKSARAVLWRTLRGVPLSLAHASDGRYDYLTTSGKEHIVRLTEAGSETRVLSHIQELQCVSEDSRIINSVLEGEVHVAAGAVVQHCHLQGPIQVNSGCLLSGLDQTVSDQLRHLPLTSDIIVQGHRVNVGELKLTVFTVFGAYDRLEAQSDDVAASFLNQTWSRFFSSTGIQREDLWGEASRARQTLLDARLFLAFMPKGGTIGLDGVRFLLGGSGSIENWRSAWRLSLREVLSLTDQQRELQWREKLLFRAGRRRAADTLKSHAAHNLLPSMRAAVLGGKHTELLSMLDSVASSSLADLGVAARTLACIADVLGCMAGEGKGGLRSGPAANPSWASAFSLLEQGKLEAGVLELANQRARWLDRPELLVRAARHYEGAGQILLRKAVMSARQFVLVGQGEIPPMGEWQEVECPARVDLSGGWSDTPPIAFEYGGVVVNVAVKVDGKRPIGARARRIPEPRLVLSSRSGPPDCSVTTQTVCNDLADLKDYCQPHAPGALLKAVCLCSDVVCLTSPLSLEQQLIQRWGGGLELHSWSQLPHGSGLGTSSILAGAVLAAVYRCTGQSYDTSSLIYAILHLEQVTTGGGWQVGGLVGGVKVARSRPILPLRVDVERLVLPPDFLMALQQRLLLIYTGKTRLARNLQQDVVRNWYSRLPSIVRNAEQLVSNAEECAWACTEGSLTKLGDCMNRYWQQKKAMAPGCEPAAVRTMMEALHPRVLGQSLAGAGGGGFLFILTRDVQQEQNVRQVLNSTQGLCDFSVHSVQIDTEGITVVHQGTGNAQCPS
;
A
#
# COMPACT_ATOMS: atom_id res chain seq x y z
N MET A 1 -29.00 12.88 35.79
CA MET A 1 -29.94 13.04 34.66
C MET A 1 -29.22 12.64 33.38
N PRO A 2 -29.80 11.81 32.50
CA PRO A 2 -29.10 11.40 31.30
C PRO A 2 -29.07 12.59 30.34
N VAL A 3 -27.89 13.17 30.14
CA VAL A 3 -27.63 14.09 29.03
C VAL A 3 -27.90 13.31 27.76
N LYS A 4 -28.87 13.75 26.96
CA LYS A 4 -29.16 13.17 25.64
C LYS A 4 -27.86 13.20 24.81
N ARG A 5 -27.40 12.01 24.46
CA ARG A 5 -26.28 11.73 23.56
C ARG A 5 -26.42 12.55 22.27
N VAL A 6 -25.41 13.37 21.96
CA VAL A 6 -25.09 13.64 20.56
C VAL A 6 -24.42 12.37 20.06
N ALA A 7 -25.09 11.66 19.14
CA ALA A 7 -24.56 10.44 18.55
C ALA A 7 -23.21 10.76 17.87
N GLY A 8 -22.13 10.20 18.40
CA GLY A 8 -20.85 10.12 17.70
C GLY A 8 -21.10 9.38 16.39
N GLY A 9 -20.98 10.08 15.27
CA GLY A 9 -21.05 9.45 13.96
C GLY A 9 -19.85 8.55 13.76
N SER A 10 -20.09 7.35 13.23
CA SER A 10 -19.04 6.42 12.84
C SER A 10 -18.11 7.05 11.80
N TRP A 11 -16.80 6.83 11.92
CA TRP A 11 -15.82 7.27 10.93
C TRP A 11 -15.82 6.34 9.69
N SER A 12 -16.79 5.43 9.60
CA SER A 12 -17.03 4.56 8.45
C SER A 12 -17.36 5.32 7.16
N SER A 13 -17.79 6.59 7.24
CA SER A 13 -18.01 7.45 6.08
C SER A 13 -16.73 8.09 5.52
N TRP A 14 -15.58 7.92 6.19
CA TRP A 14 -14.30 8.42 5.71
C TRP A 14 -13.73 7.43 4.68
N SER A 15 -14.17 7.56 3.42
CA SER A 15 -13.43 6.96 2.31
C SER A 15 -12.12 7.72 2.15
N PHE A 16 -11.08 7.27 2.86
CA PHE A 16 -9.72 7.76 2.69
C PHE A 16 -9.14 7.12 1.42
N GLY A 17 -9.79 7.36 0.28
CA GLY A 17 -9.25 7.12 -1.04
C GLY A 17 -8.75 8.44 -1.57
N MET A 18 -7.56 8.48 -2.16
CA MET A 18 -7.23 9.53 -3.11
C MET A 18 -8.22 9.39 -4.28
N ALA A 19 -9.41 9.98 -4.15
CA ALA A 19 -10.28 10.13 -5.29
C ALA A 19 -9.46 10.88 -6.34
N HIS A 20 -9.37 10.33 -7.55
CA HIS A 20 -8.69 10.94 -8.71
C HIS A 20 -9.34 12.27 -9.19
N GLY A 21 -10.00 13.00 -8.29
CA GLY A 21 -10.43 14.38 -8.46
C GLY A 21 -9.34 15.37 -8.06
N CYS A 22 -9.50 16.61 -8.52
CA CYS A 22 -8.57 17.73 -8.36
C CYS A 22 -8.23 18.00 -6.87
N VAL A 23 -7.17 17.40 -6.35
CA VAL A 23 -6.62 17.73 -5.03
C VAL A 23 -6.08 19.16 -5.09
N TYR A 24 -6.50 20.01 -4.15
CA TYR A 24 -6.01 21.38 -4.08
C TYR A 24 -4.49 21.40 -3.91
N ASN A 25 -3.78 22.06 -4.83
CA ASN A 25 -2.33 21.98 -4.92
C ASN A 25 -1.68 23.09 -4.07
N TRP A 26 -1.33 22.77 -2.83
CA TRP A 26 -0.62 23.67 -1.92
C TRP A 26 0.77 24.02 -2.44
N THR A 27 1.10 25.31 -2.45
CA THR A 27 2.46 25.79 -2.75
C THR A 27 3.34 25.75 -1.51
N VAL A 28 2.77 26.12 -0.35
CA VAL A 28 3.45 26.11 0.96
C VAL A 28 2.51 25.54 2.01
N VAL A 29 3.03 24.65 2.86
CA VAL A 29 2.36 24.20 4.08
C VAL A 29 3.26 24.54 5.26
N VAL A 30 2.74 25.38 6.15
CA VAL A 30 3.40 25.82 7.37
C VAL A 30 2.72 25.17 8.56
N LEU A 31 3.50 24.61 9.48
CA LEU A 31 3.04 24.15 10.79
C LEU A 31 3.76 24.98 11.86
N THR A 32 3.02 25.81 12.60
CA THR A 32 3.62 26.61 13.68
C THR A 32 3.90 25.72 14.88
N CYS A 33 4.97 25.99 15.63
CA CYS A 33 5.40 25.19 16.78
C CYS A 33 5.53 26.08 18.01
N GLN A 34 4.73 25.82 19.05
CA GLN A 34 4.84 26.58 20.30
C GLN A 34 6.19 26.36 20.99
N HIS A 35 6.72 25.13 20.94
CA HIS A 35 7.98 24.73 21.57
C HIS A 35 9.09 24.61 20.53
N LYS A 36 10.28 25.17 20.83
CA LYS A 36 11.43 25.16 19.90
C LYS A 36 11.95 23.75 19.61
N ASP A 37 11.91 22.86 20.59
CA ASP A 37 12.45 21.50 20.49
C ASP A 37 11.64 20.59 19.54
N SER A 38 10.40 20.98 19.21
CA SER A 38 9.49 20.23 18.35
C SER A 38 9.72 20.44 16.84
N VAL A 39 10.39 21.54 16.46
CA VAL A 39 10.50 22.02 15.07
C VAL A 39 11.04 20.94 14.12
N TYR A 40 12.19 20.35 14.47
CA TYR A 40 12.83 19.34 13.63
C TYR A 40 12.03 18.03 13.57
N ALA A 41 11.41 17.64 14.69
CA ALA A 41 10.62 16.42 14.75
C ALA A 41 9.36 16.53 13.87
N PHE A 42 8.67 17.66 13.94
CA PHE A 42 7.49 17.92 13.12
C PHE A 42 7.83 18.17 11.65
N GLN A 43 8.99 18.77 11.35
CA GLN A 43 9.48 18.92 9.97
C GLN A 43 9.62 17.55 9.31
N ARG A 44 10.28 16.62 10.00
CA ARG A 44 10.43 15.23 9.54
C ARG A 44 9.08 14.55 9.33
N GLU A 45 8.10 14.79 10.20
CA GLU A 45 6.74 14.24 10.04
C GLU A 45 6.02 14.78 8.79
N LEU A 46 6.20 16.05 8.42
CA LEU A 46 5.66 16.62 7.18
C LEU A 46 6.38 16.04 5.94
N GLU A 47 7.71 15.93 5.99
CA GLU A 47 8.52 15.35 4.91
C GLU A 47 8.15 13.88 4.64
N ILE A 48 7.93 13.09 5.69
CA ILE A 48 7.46 11.70 5.57
C ILE A 48 6.11 11.66 4.84
N ARG A 49 5.19 12.59 5.13
CA ARG A 49 3.88 12.68 4.45
C ARG A 49 4.03 13.05 2.98
N GLN A 50 4.96 13.93 2.64
CA GLN A 50 5.28 14.25 1.25
C GLN A 50 5.90 13.06 0.51
N GLN A 51 6.81 12.33 1.14
CA GLN A 51 7.39 11.10 0.57
C GLN A 51 6.35 9.99 0.38
N ARG A 52 5.30 9.94 1.22
CA ARG A 52 4.13 9.05 1.07
C ARG A 52 3.11 9.53 0.03
N GLY A 53 3.27 10.74 -0.51
CA GLY A 53 2.34 11.34 -1.47
C GLY A 53 1.07 11.94 -0.87
N ILE A 54 1.00 12.12 0.46
CA ILE A 54 -0.12 12.80 1.13
C ILE A 54 -0.07 14.31 0.86
N LEU A 55 1.14 14.87 0.82
CA LEU A 55 1.41 16.27 0.47
C LEU A 55 2.06 16.35 -0.92
N PRO A 56 1.85 17.43 -1.70
CA PRO A 56 2.43 17.58 -3.03
C PRO A 56 3.96 17.56 -2.99
N ALA A 57 4.60 16.83 -3.92
CA ALA A 57 6.06 16.67 -3.97
C ALA A 57 6.83 17.98 -4.18
N GLY A 58 6.20 18.99 -4.78
CA GLY A 58 6.78 20.33 -5.00
C GLY A 58 6.41 21.38 -3.94
N ALA A 59 5.56 21.02 -2.96
CA ALA A 59 5.17 21.95 -1.90
C ALA A 59 6.35 22.23 -0.97
N LEU A 60 6.52 23.51 -0.61
CA LEU A 60 7.46 23.91 0.43
C LEU A 60 6.85 23.59 1.81
N LEU A 61 7.55 22.79 2.61
CA LEU A 61 7.09 22.39 3.94
C LEU A 61 7.92 23.11 5.00
N LEU A 62 7.26 23.87 5.86
CA LEU A 62 7.91 24.69 6.87
C LEU A 62 7.35 24.38 8.26
N THR A 63 8.19 24.05 9.21
CA THR A 63 7.86 24.16 10.63
C THR A 63 8.43 25.43 11.22
N VAL A 64 7.57 26.27 11.78
CA VAL A 64 7.94 27.63 12.20
C VAL A 64 7.80 27.73 13.72
N PRO A 65 8.89 27.87 14.49
CA PRO A 65 8.77 28.10 15.92
C PRO A 65 8.13 29.45 16.19
N ASP A 66 7.29 29.50 17.22
CA ASP A 66 6.83 30.76 17.78
C ASP A 66 8.04 31.54 18.32
N PRO A 67 8.17 32.85 18.05
CA PRO A 67 9.31 33.66 18.52
C PRO A 67 9.45 33.65 20.05
N GLN A 68 8.31 33.56 20.75
CA GLN A 68 8.20 33.24 22.16
C GLN A 68 7.00 32.31 22.37
N GLU A 69 7.06 31.43 23.37
CA GLU A 69 5.89 30.68 23.79
C GLU A 69 4.69 31.60 24.09
N HIS A 70 3.50 31.22 23.61
CA HIS A 70 2.24 31.92 23.83
C HIS A 70 2.10 33.30 23.14
N VAL A 71 2.73 33.52 21.97
CA VAL A 71 2.49 34.70 21.10
C VAL A 71 1.05 34.82 20.55
N GLY A 72 0.22 33.79 20.75
CA GLY A 72 -1.18 33.76 20.30
C GLY A 72 -1.32 33.41 18.83
N SER A 73 -2.51 32.93 18.43
CA SER A 73 -2.73 32.43 17.06
C SER A 73 -2.56 33.50 15.98
N GLY A 74 -2.86 34.77 16.29
CA GLY A 74 -2.64 35.87 15.36
C GLY A 74 -1.16 36.20 15.24
N GLY A 75 -0.43 36.25 16.36
CA GLY A 75 1.03 36.44 16.36
C GLY A 75 1.76 35.32 15.61
N ALA A 76 1.38 34.07 15.84
CA ALA A 76 1.89 32.92 15.11
C ALA A 76 1.56 32.97 13.61
N THR A 77 0.35 33.44 13.23
CA THR A 77 -0.03 33.65 11.82
C THR A 77 0.89 34.67 11.15
N LEU A 78 1.11 35.80 11.82
CA LEU A 78 1.97 36.89 11.34
C LEU A 78 3.42 36.39 11.12
N ASN A 79 3.99 35.68 12.10
CA ASN A 79 5.33 35.10 11.98
C ASN A 79 5.41 34.03 10.87
N ALA A 80 4.42 33.13 10.79
CA ALA A 80 4.37 32.10 9.76
C ALA A 80 4.26 32.70 8.34
N LEU A 81 3.49 33.77 8.17
CA LEU A 81 3.36 34.47 6.90
C LEU A 81 4.68 35.13 6.48
N LEU A 82 5.40 35.76 7.42
CA LEU A 82 6.74 36.31 7.18
C LEU A 82 7.69 35.22 6.65
N VAL A 83 7.80 34.11 7.38
CA VAL A 83 8.73 33.03 7.04
C VAL A 83 8.35 32.40 5.70
N ALA A 84 7.06 32.18 5.44
CA ALA A 84 6.61 31.69 4.14
C ALA A 84 6.98 32.65 3.00
N ALA A 85 6.72 33.95 3.16
CA ALA A 85 7.07 34.96 2.17
C ALA A 85 8.58 35.08 1.96
N GLU A 86 9.38 34.97 3.01
CA GLU A 86 10.85 34.97 2.93
C GLU A 86 11.37 33.78 2.13
N HIS A 87 10.94 32.57 2.45
CA HIS A 87 11.36 31.38 1.71
C HIS A 87 10.89 31.39 0.25
N LEU A 88 9.68 31.88 -0.01
CA LEU A 88 9.18 32.04 -1.38
C LEU A 88 10.02 33.09 -2.14
N SER A 89 10.31 34.22 -1.52
CA SER A 89 11.16 35.29 -2.10
C SER A 89 12.55 34.74 -2.44
N ALA A 90 13.16 33.99 -1.54
CA ALA A 90 14.45 33.34 -1.77
C ALA A 90 14.38 32.30 -2.90
N ARG A 91 13.31 31.50 -2.96
CA ARG A 91 13.10 30.50 -4.02
C ARG A 91 13.00 31.14 -5.41
N ASP A 92 12.41 32.32 -5.48
CA ASP A 92 12.22 33.08 -6.72
C ASP A 92 13.42 34.01 -7.03
N GLY A 93 14.48 33.98 -6.21
CA GLY A 93 15.74 34.67 -6.45
C GLY A 93 15.81 36.11 -5.94
N TYR A 94 14.83 36.55 -5.14
CA TYR A 94 14.88 37.87 -4.49
C TYR A 94 15.86 37.87 -3.32
N THR A 95 16.48 39.03 -3.05
CA THR A 95 17.39 39.25 -1.92
C THR A 95 16.71 39.88 -0.70
N VAL A 96 15.44 40.26 -0.83
CA VAL A 96 14.59 40.84 0.20
C VAL A 96 13.22 40.18 0.16
N VAL A 97 12.48 40.21 1.26
CA VAL A 97 11.09 39.74 1.30
C VAL A 97 10.22 40.65 0.43
N THR A 98 9.54 40.08 -0.56
CA THR A 98 8.55 40.79 -1.39
C THR A 98 7.17 40.18 -1.20
N ALA A 99 6.12 41.01 -1.29
CA ALA A 99 4.73 40.55 -1.28
C ALA A 99 4.32 39.95 -2.64
N ASP A 100 5.09 40.17 -3.70
CA ASP A 100 4.78 39.71 -5.06
C ASP A 100 4.63 38.19 -5.14
N VAL A 101 5.36 37.45 -4.30
CA VAL A 101 5.28 35.99 -4.23
C VAL A 101 3.94 35.47 -3.68
N LEU A 102 3.05 36.33 -3.20
CA LEU A 102 1.73 35.95 -2.68
C LEU A 102 0.65 35.90 -3.77
N TYR A 103 0.88 36.45 -4.97
CA TYR A 103 -0.16 36.58 -6.00
C TYR A 103 -0.50 35.26 -6.69
N ASP A 104 0.45 34.33 -6.81
CA ASP A 104 0.28 33.03 -7.50
C ASP A 104 0.47 31.82 -6.58
N THR A 105 0.40 32.02 -5.25
CA THR A 105 0.71 30.97 -4.28
C THR A 105 -0.47 30.63 -3.37
N HIS A 106 -0.60 29.33 -3.09
CA HIS A 106 -1.57 28.79 -2.13
C HIS A 106 -0.83 28.37 -0.87
N ILE A 107 -1.01 29.14 0.20
CA ILE A 107 -0.34 28.93 1.48
C ILE A 107 -1.33 28.37 2.49
N LEU A 108 -0.95 27.30 3.19
CA LEU A 108 -1.68 26.78 4.33
C LEU A 108 -0.85 26.97 5.60
N ILE A 109 -1.38 27.68 6.59
CA ILE A 109 -0.80 27.83 7.93
C ILE A 109 -1.64 27.00 8.90
N LEU A 110 -1.00 26.04 9.54
CA LEU A 110 -1.58 25.17 10.56
C LEU A 110 -0.97 25.51 11.91
N HIS A 111 -1.82 25.87 12.87
CA HIS A 111 -1.36 26.10 14.24
C HIS A 111 -1.38 24.81 15.03
N THR A 112 -0.21 24.38 15.53
CA THR A 112 -0.19 23.43 16.65
C THR A 112 -0.77 24.15 17.85
N GLY A 113 -1.95 23.75 18.29
CA GLY A 113 -2.54 24.35 19.47
C GLY A 113 -1.87 23.86 20.75
N ARG A 114 -2.62 23.94 21.85
CA ARG A 114 -2.07 23.69 23.19
C ARG A 114 -1.70 22.23 23.39
N ASP A 115 -0.80 21.99 24.34
CA ASP A 115 -0.42 20.64 24.78
C ASP A 115 -1.64 19.77 25.06
N PHE A 116 -1.54 18.49 24.70
CA PHE A 116 -2.62 17.53 24.83
C PHE A 116 -2.28 16.46 25.86
N PRO A 117 -3.04 16.36 26.98
CA PRO A 117 -2.71 15.40 28.04
C PRO A 117 -2.68 13.92 27.60
N TRP A 118 -3.46 13.58 26.57
CA TRP A 118 -3.66 12.20 26.16
C TRP A 118 -2.73 11.75 25.03
N ASP A 119 -1.93 12.66 24.44
CA ASP A 119 -0.90 12.34 23.46
C ASP A 119 0.30 13.30 23.57
N GLY A 120 1.51 12.75 23.78
CA GLY A 120 2.73 13.52 23.98
C GLY A 120 3.24 14.29 22.76
N CYS A 121 2.67 14.11 21.57
CA CYS A 121 3.10 14.75 20.31
C CYS A 121 2.07 15.76 19.78
N SER A 122 1.35 16.44 20.69
CA SER A 122 0.24 17.34 20.40
C SER A 122 -0.99 16.65 19.79
N ARG A 123 -2.05 17.43 19.60
CA ARG A 123 -3.28 17.00 18.93
C ARG A 123 -3.05 16.61 17.47
N ALA A 124 -2.15 17.33 16.78
CA ALA A 124 -1.89 17.13 15.35
C ALA A 124 -1.49 15.69 15.04
N PHE A 125 -0.60 15.10 15.85
CA PHE A 125 -0.02 13.77 15.63
C PHE A 125 -0.65 12.68 16.48
N CYS A 126 -1.88 12.89 16.99
CA CYS A 126 -2.65 11.83 17.61
C CYS A 126 -3.13 10.82 16.55
N TRP A 127 -2.68 9.57 16.66
CA TRP A 127 -2.96 8.51 15.67
C TRP A 127 -4.38 7.98 15.83
N MET A 128 -5.09 7.92 14.71
CA MET A 128 -6.50 7.57 14.69
C MET A 128 -6.68 6.09 14.30
N PRO A 129 -7.70 5.40 14.85
CA PRO A 129 -8.05 4.02 14.50
C PRO A 129 -8.80 3.95 13.16
N VAL A 130 -8.13 4.43 12.10
CA VAL A 130 -8.64 4.50 10.74
C VAL A 130 -7.54 4.00 9.80
N SER A 131 -7.92 3.22 8.78
CA SER A 131 -7.01 2.81 7.72
C SER A 131 -7.24 3.68 6.48
N ALA A 132 -6.17 4.06 5.81
CA ALA A 132 -6.26 4.72 4.54
C ALA A 132 -6.38 3.69 3.41
N ALA A 133 -7.48 3.73 2.66
CA ALA A 133 -7.68 2.81 1.55
C ALA A 133 -6.66 3.08 0.44
N GLU A 134 -6.06 2.02 -0.09
CA GLU A 134 -5.23 2.07 -1.31
C GLU A 134 -3.95 2.93 -1.23
N GLN A 135 -3.32 3.04 -0.06
CA GLN A 135 -2.02 3.72 0.03
C GLN A 135 -0.88 2.92 -0.62
N SER A 136 -0.04 3.63 -1.38
CA SER A 136 1.19 3.08 -1.97
C SER A 136 2.26 2.74 -0.91
N VAL A 137 2.21 3.41 0.25
CA VAL A 137 3.13 3.27 1.39
C VAL A 137 2.30 3.17 2.67
N GLU A 138 2.54 2.15 3.50
CA GLU A 138 1.85 2.00 4.79
C GLU A 138 2.29 3.09 5.78
N GLY A 139 1.33 3.68 6.50
CA GLY A 139 1.61 4.68 7.53
C GLY A 139 0.42 4.99 8.42
N PRO A 140 0.64 5.68 9.55
CA PRO A 140 -0.45 6.16 10.40
C PRO A 140 -1.28 7.23 9.71
N VAL A 141 -2.56 7.28 10.07
CA VAL A 141 -3.44 8.42 9.88
C VAL A 141 -3.54 9.13 11.24
N CYS A 142 -3.19 10.41 11.30
CA CYS A 142 -3.38 11.23 12.49
C CYS A 142 -4.37 12.38 12.25
N CYS A 143 -4.72 13.12 13.30
CA CYS A 143 -5.67 14.23 13.22
C CYS A 143 -5.29 15.25 12.13
N LEU A 144 -3.99 15.55 12.00
CA LEU A 144 -3.45 16.40 10.94
C LEU A 144 -3.79 15.87 9.53
N ASP A 145 -3.64 14.56 9.28
CA ASP A 145 -3.93 13.95 7.97
C ASP A 145 -5.41 14.07 7.62
N MET A 146 -6.29 13.88 8.61
CA MET A 146 -7.73 14.02 8.44
C MET A 146 -8.12 15.47 8.12
N LEU A 147 -7.49 16.41 8.81
CA LEU A 147 -7.68 17.84 8.58
C LEU A 147 -7.18 18.25 7.19
N LEU A 148 -5.95 17.87 6.82
CA LEU A 148 -5.37 18.14 5.51
C LEU A 148 -6.24 17.59 4.37
N ASN A 149 -6.75 16.37 4.52
CA ASN A 149 -7.65 15.79 3.52
C ASN A 149 -8.94 16.60 3.38
N CYS A 150 -9.59 16.94 4.49
CA CYS A 150 -10.81 17.75 4.49
C CYS A 150 -10.59 19.15 3.88
N LEU A 151 -9.48 19.81 4.24
CA LEU A 151 -9.12 21.12 3.70
C LEU A 151 -8.87 21.04 2.19
N SER A 152 -8.06 20.08 1.74
CA SER A 152 -7.60 20.00 0.35
C SER A 152 -8.67 19.50 -0.63
N THR A 153 -9.69 18.79 -0.15
CA THR A 153 -10.72 18.18 -1.02
C THR A 153 -12.11 18.79 -0.87
N LYS A 154 -12.40 19.44 0.27
CA LYS A 154 -13.74 19.97 0.57
C LYS A 154 -13.75 21.47 0.83
N VAL A 155 -12.90 21.97 1.74
CA VAL A 155 -12.99 23.36 2.22
C VAL A 155 -12.34 24.35 1.27
N CYS A 156 -11.11 24.07 0.83
CA CYS A 156 -10.29 25.00 0.07
C CYS A 156 -10.46 24.85 -1.45
N ALA A 157 -11.18 23.81 -1.88
CA ALA A 157 -11.40 23.51 -3.28
C ALA A 157 -11.99 24.72 -4.03
N GLY A 158 -11.33 25.13 -5.12
CA GLY A 158 -11.73 26.26 -5.94
C GLY A 158 -11.38 27.65 -5.40
N SER A 159 -10.72 27.77 -4.23
CA SER A 159 -10.26 29.07 -3.74
C SER A 159 -9.10 29.65 -4.57
N PRO A 160 -9.00 30.99 -4.71
CA PRO A 160 -7.91 31.64 -5.43
C PRO A 160 -6.60 31.63 -4.61
N PRO A 161 -5.46 32.05 -5.21
CA PRO A 161 -4.23 32.30 -4.47
C PRO A 161 -4.44 33.16 -3.22
N GLY A 162 -3.74 32.81 -2.14
CA GLY A 162 -3.93 33.39 -0.83
C GLY A 162 -3.51 32.47 0.30
N VAL A 163 -3.87 32.85 1.53
CA VAL A 163 -3.42 32.22 2.77
C VAL A 163 -4.61 31.63 3.51
N TRP A 164 -4.61 30.31 3.69
CA TRP A 164 -5.51 29.60 4.59
C TRP A 164 -4.85 29.46 5.96
N VAL A 165 -5.59 29.73 7.03
CA VAL A 165 -5.16 29.54 8.42
C VAL A 165 -6.13 28.60 9.12
N CYS A 166 -5.63 27.59 9.82
CA CYS A 166 -6.44 26.63 10.56
C CYS A 166 -5.72 26.10 11.81
N SER A 167 -6.46 25.62 12.81
CA SER A 167 -5.90 24.94 13.99
C SER A 167 -5.89 23.43 13.81
N THR A 168 -4.91 22.74 14.40
CA THR A 168 -4.86 21.27 14.46
C THR A 168 -5.63 20.68 15.66
N ASP A 169 -6.29 21.50 16.47
CA ASP A 169 -6.94 21.07 17.73
C ASP A 169 -8.29 20.37 17.53
N MET A 170 -8.75 20.30 16.29
CA MET A 170 -10.07 19.80 15.93
C MET A 170 -10.01 18.90 14.72
N ILE A 171 -11.04 18.09 14.57
CA ILE A 171 -11.27 17.28 13.39
C ILE A 171 -12.53 17.79 12.70
N LEU A 172 -12.37 18.19 11.43
CA LEU A 172 -13.43 18.75 10.61
C LEU A 172 -13.95 17.68 9.65
N SER A 173 -15.27 17.49 9.61
CA SER A 173 -15.91 16.56 8.67
C SER A 173 -17.02 17.29 7.93
N ILE A 174 -16.96 17.29 6.59
CA ILE A 174 -17.97 17.93 5.72
C ILE A 174 -18.31 16.94 4.61
N SER A 175 -19.60 16.70 4.39
CA SER A 175 -20.07 15.68 3.44
C SER A 175 -20.11 16.24 2.01
N SER A 176 -20.63 17.45 1.85
CA SER A 176 -20.71 18.20 0.59
C SER A 176 -19.59 19.24 0.47
N ILE A 177 -19.18 19.56 -0.77
CA ILE A 177 -18.28 20.71 -0.99
C ILE A 177 -19.12 21.96 -0.71
N PRO A 178 -18.74 22.83 0.23
CA PRO A 178 -19.49 24.06 0.48
C PRO A 178 -19.50 24.90 -0.80
N THR A 179 -20.67 25.36 -1.23
CA THR A 179 -20.81 26.27 -2.37
C THR A 179 -20.30 27.66 -1.98
N VAL A 180 -18.98 27.86 -2.11
CA VAL A 180 -18.33 29.14 -1.82
C VAL A 180 -18.07 29.89 -3.13
N PRO A 181 -18.69 31.07 -3.37
CA PRO A 181 -18.45 31.85 -4.57
C PRO A 181 -17.09 32.57 -4.46
N TRP A 182 -16.15 32.21 -5.34
CA TRP A 182 -14.79 32.75 -5.37
C TRP A 182 -14.53 33.75 -6.51
N GLU A 183 -15.46 33.89 -7.45
CA GLU A 183 -15.35 34.83 -8.59
C GLU A 183 -15.12 36.26 -8.08
N ASP A 184 -14.04 36.88 -8.54
CA ASP A 184 -13.59 38.24 -8.18
C ASP A 184 -13.51 38.51 -6.67
N PHE A 185 -13.33 37.47 -5.85
CA PHE A 185 -13.30 37.62 -4.40
C PHE A 185 -12.01 38.29 -3.91
N ALA A 186 -12.16 39.44 -3.24
CA ALA A 186 -11.10 40.12 -2.51
C ALA A 186 -11.56 40.41 -1.07
N GLY A 187 -10.85 39.88 -0.08
CA GLY A 187 -11.21 40.02 1.33
C GLY A 187 -10.77 38.87 2.21
N VAL A 188 -11.51 38.67 3.30
CA VAL A 188 -11.33 37.57 4.25
C VAL A 188 -12.60 36.73 4.30
N ARG A 189 -12.46 35.42 4.37
CA ARG A 189 -13.58 34.49 4.48
C ARG A 189 -13.36 33.50 5.60
N ALA A 190 -14.26 33.48 6.57
CA ALA A 190 -14.27 32.48 7.63
C ALA A 190 -15.19 31.32 7.25
N VAL A 191 -14.76 30.09 7.52
CA VAL A 191 -15.60 28.90 7.37
C VAL A 191 -16.14 28.51 8.73
N SER A 192 -17.47 28.36 8.81
CA SER A 192 -18.19 28.03 10.03
C SER A 192 -18.98 26.73 9.91
N LEU A 193 -19.01 25.98 11.01
CA LEU A 193 -19.76 24.74 11.16
C LEU A 193 -20.90 24.93 12.19
N PRO A 194 -22.01 24.20 12.05
CA PRO A 194 -23.13 24.27 12.99
C PRO A 194 -22.74 23.73 14.37
N GLY A 195 -23.16 24.43 15.42
CA GLY A 195 -23.01 24.02 16.80
C GLY A 195 -24.30 24.18 17.62
N ASP A 196 -24.39 23.45 18.72
CA ASP A 196 -25.40 23.67 19.74
C ASP A 196 -25.03 24.86 20.63
N THR A 197 -26.02 25.62 21.10
CA THR A 197 -25.81 26.80 21.95
C THR A 197 -25.01 26.46 23.22
N SER A 198 -25.29 25.30 23.84
CA SER A 198 -24.59 24.82 25.03
C SER A 198 -23.11 24.52 24.80
N PHE A 199 -22.77 24.03 23.61
CA PHE A 199 -21.38 23.80 23.19
C PHE A 199 -20.68 25.11 22.83
N ALA A 200 -21.40 26.00 22.12
CA ALA A 200 -20.88 27.28 21.63
C ALA A 200 -20.43 28.24 22.74
N VAL A 201 -20.97 28.13 23.96
CA VAL A 201 -20.52 28.90 25.14
C VAL A 201 -19.01 28.76 25.39
N ASN A 202 -18.40 27.64 25.02
CA ASN A 202 -16.96 27.40 25.24
C ASN A 202 -16.08 27.73 24.03
N HIS A 203 -16.66 28.01 22.85
CA HIS A 203 -15.94 28.18 21.58
C HIS A 203 -16.15 29.56 20.94
N GLY A 204 -17.36 30.12 21.03
CA GLY A 204 -17.78 31.37 20.40
C GLY A 204 -18.51 31.17 19.07
N VAL A 205 -19.22 32.22 18.64
CA VAL A 205 -20.05 32.24 17.42
C VAL A 205 -19.82 33.49 16.58
N TYR A 206 -20.04 33.37 15.27
CA TYR A 206 -20.10 34.50 14.36
C TYR A 206 -21.50 35.11 14.35
N LEU A 207 -21.61 36.43 14.43
CA LEU A 207 -22.86 37.14 14.18
C LEU A 207 -22.80 37.69 12.74
N THR A 208 -23.78 37.38 11.90
CA THR A 208 -23.80 37.80 10.49
C THR A 208 -24.96 38.72 10.14
N ASP A 209 -24.81 39.50 9.07
CA ASP A 209 -25.91 40.19 8.40
C ASP A 209 -26.65 39.26 7.41
N ALA A 210 -27.64 39.81 6.70
CA ALA A 210 -28.45 39.06 5.73
C ALA A 210 -27.69 38.66 4.46
N GLN A 211 -26.54 39.31 4.18
CA GLN A 211 -25.68 39.07 3.02
C GLN A 211 -24.50 38.14 3.36
N GLY A 212 -24.41 37.66 4.61
CA GLY A 212 -23.32 36.80 5.08
C GLY A 212 -22.05 37.56 5.49
N GLY A 213 -22.11 38.89 5.59
CA GLY A 213 -21.05 39.72 6.19
C GLY A 213 -21.01 39.52 7.70
N VAL A 214 -19.81 39.45 8.29
CA VAL A 214 -19.64 39.22 9.73
C VAL A 214 -19.69 40.55 10.48
N ARG A 215 -20.66 40.65 11.38
CA ARG A 215 -20.96 41.84 12.18
C ARG A 215 -20.20 41.91 13.49
N ASP A 216 -20.08 40.79 14.19
CA ASP A 216 -19.39 40.65 15.49
C ASP A 216 -18.92 39.19 15.70
N ILE A 217 -17.97 38.97 16.62
CA ILE A 217 -17.55 37.64 17.08
C ILE A 217 -17.82 37.54 18.59
N ILE A 218 -18.77 36.70 18.96
CA ILE A 218 -19.19 36.53 20.35
C ILE A 218 -18.42 35.36 20.95
N TYR A 219 -17.31 35.65 21.63
CA TYR A 219 -16.45 34.65 22.27
C TYR A 219 -16.80 34.50 23.76
N ARG A 220 -17.18 33.28 24.18
CA ARG A 220 -17.61 32.97 25.56
C ARG A 220 -18.68 33.92 26.12
N GLY A 221 -19.63 34.31 25.27
CA GLY A 221 -20.76 35.17 25.67
C GLY A 221 -21.80 34.43 26.52
N SER A 222 -22.74 35.18 27.10
CA SER A 222 -23.91 34.57 27.75
C SER A 222 -24.74 33.77 26.74
N GLU A 223 -25.47 32.75 27.21
CA GLU A 223 -26.29 31.91 26.35
C GLU A 223 -27.32 32.72 25.54
N GLU A 224 -27.89 33.76 26.17
CA GLU A 224 -28.81 34.70 25.52
C GLU A 224 -28.16 35.42 24.34
N ARG A 225 -26.91 35.89 24.52
CA ARG A 225 -26.16 36.60 23.48
C ARG A 225 -25.68 35.65 22.38
N ILE A 226 -25.40 34.38 22.69
CA ILE A 226 -25.08 33.37 21.68
C ILE A 226 -26.32 33.00 20.86
N ARG A 227 -27.49 32.94 21.49
CA ARG A 227 -28.76 32.62 20.83
C ARG A 227 -29.16 33.67 19.78
N SER A 228 -28.69 34.92 19.90
CA SER A 228 -28.94 35.93 18.86
C SER A 228 -28.22 35.66 17.54
N ALA A 229 -27.27 34.71 17.51
CA ALA A 229 -26.60 34.24 16.29
C ALA A 229 -27.22 32.95 15.73
N ALA A 230 -28.36 32.47 16.26
CA ALA A 230 -29.00 31.25 15.80
C ALA A 230 -29.51 31.39 14.35
N LEU A 231 -29.23 30.37 13.55
CA LEU A 231 -29.73 30.20 12.20
C LEU A 231 -31.15 29.58 12.22
N PRO A 232 -31.87 29.55 11.09
CA PRO A 232 -33.25 29.04 11.04
C PRO A 232 -33.44 27.58 11.51
N ASP A 233 -32.38 26.78 11.50
CA ASP A 233 -32.34 25.40 11.99
C ASP A 233 -32.13 25.29 13.52
N GLY A 234 -31.98 26.42 14.21
CA GLY A 234 -31.71 26.50 15.64
C GLY A 234 -30.25 26.27 16.02
N LYS A 235 -29.35 26.00 15.06
CA LYS A 235 -27.91 25.89 15.28
C LYS A 235 -27.25 27.26 15.23
N VAL A 236 -26.06 27.37 15.80
CA VAL A 236 -25.26 28.58 15.75
C VAL A 236 -23.99 28.37 14.92
N PRO A 237 -23.53 29.38 14.16
CA PRO A 237 -22.30 29.30 13.37
C PRO A 237 -21.09 29.40 14.29
N LEU A 238 -20.48 28.26 14.61
CA LEU A 238 -19.30 28.21 15.48
C LEU A 238 -18.10 28.89 14.86
N VAL A 239 -17.25 29.45 15.71
CA VAL A 239 -15.88 29.83 15.37
C VAL A 239 -15.06 28.55 15.22
N SER A 240 -15.09 27.95 14.02
CA SER A 240 -14.58 26.59 13.78
C SER A 240 -13.17 26.48 13.22
N GLY A 241 -12.45 27.58 12.97
CA GLY A 241 -11.01 27.53 12.71
C GLY A 241 -10.52 27.94 11.31
N PRO A 242 -11.04 27.39 10.19
CA PRO A 242 -10.51 27.72 8.86
C PRO A 242 -10.86 29.14 8.42
N VAL A 243 -9.84 29.91 8.05
CA VAL A 243 -9.97 31.30 7.60
C VAL A 243 -9.10 31.50 6.37
N PHE A 244 -9.66 32.10 5.32
CA PHE A 244 -8.95 32.46 4.11
C PHE A 244 -8.70 33.97 4.06
N PHE A 245 -7.46 34.34 3.72
CA PHE A 245 -7.02 35.69 3.41
C PHE A 245 -6.59 35.76 1.94
N SER A 246 -7.27 36.60 1.15
CA SER A 246 -6.83 36.88 -0.23
C SER A 246 -5.43 37.51 -0.26
N SER A 247 -4.69 37.37 -1.36
CA SER A 247 -3.32 37.89 -1.49
C SER A 247 -3.19 39.37 -1.12
N SER A 248 -4.18 40.21 -1.50
CA SER A 248 -4.22 41.64 -1.15
C SER A 248 -4.30 41.91 0.36
N VAL A 249 -4.98 41.04 1.13
CA VAL A 249 -5.07 41.16 2.59
C VAL A 249 -3.81 40.63 3.24
N SER A 250 -3.26 39.53 2.70
CA SER A 250 -1.99 38.96 3.15
C SER A 250 -0.83 39.94 2.99
N GLU A 251 -0.79 40.70 1.88
CA GLU A 251 0.17 41.80 1.69
C GLU A 251 0.04 42.87 2.78
N LYS A 252 -1.20 43.32 3.09
CA LYS A 252 -1.43 44.29 4.17
C LYS A 252 -0.95 43.75 5.52
N LEU A 253 -1.18 42.48 5.82
CA LEU A 253 -0.67 41.84 7.03
C LEU A 253 0.86 41.82 7.03
N LEU A 254 1.50 41.47 5.91
CA LEU A 254 2.95 41.46 5.75
C LEU A 254 3.58 42.84 6.04
N GLN A 255 2.93 43.93 5.61
CA GLN A 255 3.38 45.30 5.89
C GLN A 255 3.40 45.64 7.39
N THR A 256 2.52 45.03 8.19
CA THR A 256 2.48 45.29 9.64
C THR A 256 3.59 44.59 10.43
N LEU A 257 4.28 43.60 9.83
CA LEU A 257 5.22 42.70 10.50
C LEU A 257 6.51 43.37 10.97
N VAL A 258 6.84 44.53 10.40
CA VAL A 258 8.00 45.34 10.79
C VAL A 258 7.60 46.64 11.51
N THR A 259 6.32 46.77 11.86
CA THR A 259 5.78 48.00 12.49
C THR A 259 5.66 47.82 14.01
N PRO A 260 6.38 48.59 14.83
CA PRO A 260 6.23 48.52 16.28
C PRO A 260 4.83 48.91 16.76
N PRO A 261 4.23 48.19 17.74
CA PRO A 261 4.80 47.05 18.48
C PRO A 261 4.39 45.66 17.92
N LEU A 262 3.86 45.57 16.70
CA LEU A 262 3.45 44.30 16.07
C LEU A 262 4.65 43.46 15.59
N ASP A 263 5.80 44.10 15.35
CA ASP A 263 7.08 43.44 15.10
C ASP A 263 7.48 42.47 16.23
N GLY A 264 7.05 42.72 17.47
CA GLY A 264 7.16 41.82 18.62
C GLY A 264 6.41 40.48 18.49
N CYS A 265 5.63 40.27 17.42
CA CYS A 265 5.06 38.97 17.07
C CYS A 265 5.93 38.15 16.12
N THR A 266 7.04 38.69 15.61
CA THR A 266 7.89 38.05 14.59
C THR A 266 9.30 37.79 15.10
N TYR A 267 9.99 36.80 14.53
CA TYR A 267 11.39 36.55 14.89
C TYR A 267 12.30 37.74 14.55
N LEU A 268 12.07 38.43 13.42
CA LEU A 268 12.86 39.62 13.03
C LEU A 268 12.76 40.74 14.06
N GLY A 269 11.55 41.04 14.54
CA GLY A 269 11.37 42.07 15.57
C GLY A 269 11.98 41.65 16.90
N MET A 270 11.77 40.41 17.32
CA MET A 270 12.35 39.86 18.55
C MET A 270 13.89 39.86 18.54
N ASP A 271 14.52 39.46 17.43
CA ASP A 271 15.98 39.50 17.26
C ASP A 271 16.52 40.93 17.24
N SER A 272 15.67 41.90 16.88
CA SER A 272 15.96 43.34 16.90
C SER A 272 15.63 44.00 18.25
N GLY A 273 15.21 43.23 19.27
CA GLY A 273 14.94 43.72 20.62
C GLY A 273 13.50 44.18 20.88
N ALA A 274 12.55 43.89 19.97
CA ALA A 274 11.13 44.15 20.22
C ALA A 274 10.64 43.32 21.42
N LEU A 275 9.65 43.87 22.14
CA LEU A 275 9.04 43.16 23.25
C LEU A 275 7.94 42.22 22.74
N PRO A 276 7.86 40.98 23.25
CA PRO A 276 6.86 40.03 22.80
C PRO A 276 5.43 40.52 23.04
N LEU A 277 4.60 40.32 22.03
CA LEU A 277 3.21 40.75 22.02
C LEU A 277 2.29 39.57 21.66
N GLN A 278 1.27 39.32 22.49
CA GLN A 278 0.30 38.26 22.25
C GLN A 278 -0.92 38.78 21.49
N ILE A 279 -1.14 38.28 20.28
CA ILE A 279 -2.21 38.68 19.35
C ILE A 279 -3.06 37.45 18.97
N SER A 280 -4.37 37.59 19.02
CA SER A 280 -5.34 36.55 18.66
C SER A 280 -5.83 36.70 17.21
N LEU A 281 -5.88 35.59 16.46
CA LEU A 281 -6.43 35.59 15.10
C LEU A 281 -7.90 36.02 15.09
N PHE A 282 -8.73 35.44 15.96
CA PHE A 282 -10.16 35.74 15.99
C PHE A 282 -10.46 37.08 16.65
N LEU A 283 -9.76 37.38 17.74
CA LEU A 283 -10.13 38.52 18.58
C LEU A 283 -9.40 39.79 18.16
N ASP A 284 -8.13 39.74 17.73
CA ASP A 284 -7.40 40.94 17.38
C ASP A 284 -7.35 41.16 15.85
N ILE A 285 -7.28 40.11 15.02
CA ILE A 285 -7.25 40.25 13.54
C ILE A 285 -8.66 40.25 12.93
N LEU A 286 -9.48 39.22 13.19
CA LEU A 286 -10.79 39.11 12.55
C LEU A 286 -11.84 40.06 13.13
N LEU A 287 -11.85 40.29 14.45
CA LEU A 287 -12.82 41.24 15.02
C LEU A 287 -12.60 42.67 14.49
N CYS A 288 -11.37 43.03 14.13
CA CYS A 288 -11.06 44.31 13.49
C CYS A 288 -11.85 44.55 12.18
N LEU A 289 -12.14 43.47 11.45
CA LEU A 289 -12.83 43.49 10.16
C LEU A 289 -14.36 43.54 10.31
N CYS A 290 -14.89 43.23 11.50
CA CYS A 290 -16.32 43.11 11.76
C CYS A 290 -17.01 44.48 11.78
N SER A 291 -18.24 44.61 11.28
CA SER A 291 -18.89 45.92 11.10
C SER A 291 -19.24 46.64 12.41
N ASP A 292 -19.65 45.90 13.44
CA ASP A 292 -20.32 46.47 14.63
C ASP A 292 -19.37 47.12 15.65
N PRO A 293 -18.20 46.54 15.99
CA PRO A 293 -17.30 47.15 16.98
C PRO A 293 -16.85 48.55 16.53
N THR A 294 -16.79 49.49 17.47
CA THR A 294 -16.14 50.80 17.24
C THR A 294 -14.63 50.71 17.49
N GLU A 295 -13.85 51.67 16.96
CA GLU A 295 -12.40 51.72 17.20
C GLU A 295 -12.06 51.77 18.70
N ALA A 296 -12.79 52.59 19.46
CA ALA A 296 -12.58 52.74 20.89
C ALA A 296 -12.86 51.44 21.66
N GLU A 297 -13.94 50.72 21.32
CA GLU A 297 -14.27 49.42 21.92
C GLU A 297 -13.26 48.35 21.54
N PHE A 298 -12.83 48.32 20.28
CA PHE A 298 -11.86 47.35 19.79
C PHE A 298 -10.50 47.51 20.47
N VAL A 299 -9.98 48.75 20.52
CA VAL A 299 -8.67 49.07 21.09
C VAL A 299 -8.63 48.82 22.60
N ASN A 300 -9.65 49.29 23.33
CA ASN A 300 -9.68 49.23 24.80
C ASN A 300 -10.27 47.93 25.37
N GLY A 301 -10.86 47.06 24.53
CA GLY A 301 -11.59 45.88 24.99
C GLY A 301 -10.72 44.83 25.72
N MET A 302 -11.20 44.34 26.87
CA MET A 302 -10.62 43.22 27.60
C MET A 302 -11.03 41.89 26.96
N ARG A 303 -10.08 40.98 26.75
CA ARG A 303 -10.34 39.74 26.01
C ARG A 303 -9.61 38.56 26.64
N ALA A 304 -10.30 37.44 26.80
CA ALA A 304 -9.67 36.21 27.26
C ALA A 304 -8.70 35.68 26.20
N GLY A 305 -7.44 35.43 26.58
CA GLY A 305 -6.43 34.85 25.68
C GLY A 305 -5.64 35.83 24.81
N SER A 306 -5.82 37.14 24.99
CA SER A 306 -4.96 38.19 24.41
C SER A 306 -4.24 38.98 25.51
N SER A 307 -3.18 39.71 25.15
CA SER A 307 -2.55 40.65 26.08
C SER A 307 -3.57 41.68 26.59
N SER A 308 -3.51 41.98 27.89
CA SER A 308 -4.42 42.93 28.51
C SER A 308 -4.12 44.36 28.06
N PRO A 309 -5.12 45.16 27.63
CA PRO A 309 -4.96 46.59 27.39
C PRO A 309 -4.79 47.40 28.69
N THR A 310 -4.87 46.73 29.85
CA THR A 310 -4.62 47.31 31.18
C THR A 310 -3.37 46.71 31.82
N GLY A 311 -2.58 47.52 32.51
CA GLY A 311 -1.31 47.11 33.14
C GLY A 311 -0.06 47.62 32.40
N PRO A 312 1.14 47.15 32.79
CA PRO A 312 2.42 47.74 32.35
C PRO A 312 2.66 47.70 30.83
N ARG A 313 2.04 46.75 30.12
CA ARG A 313 2.13 46.60 28.66
C ARG A 313 0.87 47.06 27.91
N GLY A 314 -0.12 47.62 28.61
CA GLY A 314 -1.43 47.95 28.05
C GLY A 314 -1.39 48.94 26.89
N GLU A 315 -0.50 49.95 26.97
CA GLU A 315 -0.34 50.94 25.89
C GLU A 315 0.23 50.34 24.60
N ALA A 316 1.14 49.37 24.72
CA ALA A 316 1.67 48.65 23.56
C ALA A 316 0.56 47.83 22.86
N VAL A 317 -0.30 47.17 23.64
CA VAL A 317 -1.46 46.41 23.12
C VAL A 317 -2.44 47.35 22.41
N LYS A 318 -2.77 48.49 23.01
CA LYS A 318 -3.65 49.49 22.40
C LYS A 318 -3.06 50.03 21.10
N SER A 319 -1.76 50.33 21.09
CA SER A 319 -1.04 50.79 19.90
C SER A 319 -1.07 49.75 18.78
N ALA A 320 -0.75 48.49 19.07
CA ALA A 320 -0.85 47.40 18.09
C ALA A 320 -2.27 47.25 17.52
N ARG A 321 -3.29 47.29 18.37
CA ARG A 321 -4.69 47.25 17.93
C ARG A 321 -5.05 48.44 17.05
N ALA A 322 -4.60 49.64 17.37
CA ALA A 322 -4.82 50.81 16.53
C ALA A 322 -4.14 50.69 15.16
N VAL A 323 -2.95 50.08 15.09
CA VAL A 323 -2.28 49.77 13.81
C VAL A 323 -3.09 48.76 13.00
N LEU A 324 -3.51 47.64 13.62
CA LEU A 324 -4.38 46.65 12.95
C LEU A 324 -5.69 47.29 12.45
N TRP A 325 -6.31 48.13 13.26
CA TRP A 325 -7.51 48.88 12.89
C TRP A 325 -7.30 49.73 11.66
N ARG A 326 -6.25 50.56 11.63
CA ARG A 326 -5.94 51.41 10.48
C ARG A 326 -5.66 50.61 9.21
N THR A 327 -4.98 49.47 9.33
CA THR A 327 -4.55 48.67 8.18
C THR A 327 -5.68 47.81 7.59
N LEU A 328 -6.51 47.21 8.45
CA LEU A 328 -7.46 46.18 8.05
C LEU A 328 -8.91 46.67 7.96
N ARG A 329 -9.31 47.73 8.69
CA ARG A 329 -10.68 48.23 8.67
C ARG A 329 -11.13 48.56 7.24
N GLY A 330 -12.33 48.12 6.88
CA GLY A 330 -12.91 48.30 5.54
C GLY A 330 -12.63 47.14 4.57
N VAL A 331 -11.78 46.17 4.93
CA VAL A 331 -11.68 44.89 4.21
C VAL A 331 -12.91 44.04 4.54
N PRO A 332 -13.61 43.46 3.54
CA PRO A 332 -14.81 42.67 3.79
C PRO A 332 -14.46 41.33 4.46
N LEU A 333 -15.19 41.00 5.52
CA LEU A 333 -15.19 39.69 6.17
C LEU A 333 -16.54 39.00 5.93
N SER A 334 -16.50 37.86 5.24
CA SER A 334 -17.70 37.06 4.93
C SER A 334 -17.65 35.67 5.59
N LEU A 335 -18.82 35.10 5.84
CA LEU A 335 -18.97 33.76 6.40
C LEU A 335 -19.40 32.75 5.32
N ALA A 336 -18.65 31.65 5.20
CA ALA A 336 -19.10 30.45 4.50
C ALA A 336 -19.58 29.43 5.53
N HIS A 337 -20.90 29.20 5.61
CA HIS A 337 -21.49 28.26 6.55
C HIS A 337 -21.73 26.89 5.91
N ALA A 338 -21.10 25.85 6.45
CA ALA A 338 -21.26 24.46 6.00
C ALA A 338 -22.25 23.73 6.92
N SER A 339 -23.54 23.77 6.55
CA SER A 339 -24.65 23.28 7.39
C SER A 339 -24.68 21.77 7.64
N ASP A 340 -24.02 20.98 6.79
CA ASP A 340 -23.86 19.53 6.94
C ASP A 340 -22.54 19.13 7.64
N GLY A 341 -21.75 20.12 8.02
CA GLY A 341 -20.44 19.94 8.61
C GLY A 341 -20.48 19.59 10.10
N ARG A 342 -19.44 18.93 10.58
CA ARG A 342 -19.24 18.55 11.99
C ARG A 342 -17.90 19.02 12.50
N TYR A 343 -17.93 19.50 13.74
CA TYR A 343 -16.79 20.01 14.48
C TYR A 343 -16.54 19.14 15.70
N ASP A 344 -15.46 18.36 15.71
CA ASP A 344 -15.02 17.60 16.89
C ASP A 344 -13.76 18.25 17.47
N TYR A 345 -13.92 19.03 18.53
CA TYR A 345 -12.80 19.57 19.28
C TYR A 345 -12.23 18.49 20.19
N LEU A 346 -10.94 18.22 20.06
CA LEU A 346 -10.27 17.30 20.94
C LEU A 346 -10.23 17.97 22.34
N THR A 347 -11.04 17.49 23.29
CA THR A 347 -11.14 18.09 24.64
C THR A 347 -9.99 17.63 25.53
N THR A 348 -9.99 18.04 26.80
CA THR A 348 -9.09 17.52 27.84
C THR A 348 -9.72 16.37 28.63
N SER A 349 -10.90 15.87 28.22
CA SER A 349 -11.59 14.75 28.88
C SER A 349 -10.99 13.40 28.44
N GLY A 350 -10.52 12.62 29.41
CA GLY A 350 -9.94 11.29 29.16
C GLY A 350 -10.98 10.32 28.61
N LYS A 351 -12.19 10.31 29.20
CA LYS A 351 -13.31 9.47 28.75
C LYS A 351 -13.71 9.76 27.31
N GLU A 352 -13.82 11.03 26.93
CA GLU A 352 -14.17 11.40 25.55
C GLU A 352 -13.06 11.01 24.57
N HIS A 353 -11.79 11.08 24.99
CA HIS A 353 -10.68 10.60 24.16
C HIS A 353 -10.74 9.08 23.94
N ILE A 354 -10.98 8.29 24.99
CA ILE A 354 -11.17 6.84 24.87
C ILE A 354 -12.34 6.51 23.96
N VAL A 355 -13.50 7.13 24.19
CA VAL A 355 -14.71 6.95 23.36
C VAL A 355 -14.45 7.31 21.90
N ARG A 356 -13.71 8.39 21.64
CA ARG A 356 -13.33 8.77 20.27
C ARG A 356 -12.49 7.70 19.58
N LEU A 357 -11.56 7.07 20.29
CA LEU A 357 -10.76 5.99 19.70
C LEU A 357 -11.62 4.72 19.49
N THR A 358 -12.51 4.39 20.42
CA THR A 358 -13.30 3.14 20.36
C THR A 358 -14.53 3.22 19.46
N GLU A 359 -15.48 4.10 19.73
CA GLU A 359 -16.78 4.14 19.03
C GLU A 359 -16.70 4.73 17.63
N ALA A 360 -15.68 5.56 17.42
CA ALA A 360 -15.58 6.40 16.26
C ALA A 360 -14.68 5.74 15.20
N GLY A 361 -13.58 5.10 15.60
CA GLY A 361 -12.68 4.35 14.70
C GLY A 361 -13.37 3.26 13.88
N SER A 362 -12.97 3.13 12.61
CA SER A 362 -13.41 2.06 11.73
C SER A 362 -12.58 0.78 11.88
N GLU A 363 -11.36 0.90 12.40
CA GLU A 363 -10.39 -0.18 12.48
C GLU A 363 -10.08 -0.56 13.93
N THR A 364 -10.03 -1.86 14.20
CA THR A 364 -9.78 -2.38 15.55
C THR A 364 -8.28 -2.52 15.85
N ARG A 365 -7.45 -2.74 14.82
CA ARG A 365 -6.05 -3.17 14.91
C ARG A 365 -5.13 -2.39 13.97
N VAL A 366 -5.03 -1.08 14.19
CA VAL A 366 -4.25 -0.21 13.30
C VAL A 366 -2.76 -0.35 13.53
N LEU A 367 -2.03 -0.80 12.50
CA LEU A 367 -0.56 -0.89 12.47
C LEU A 367 0.05 -1.73 13.60
N SER A 368 -0.74 -2.61 14.21
CA SER A 368 -0.37 -3.40 15.39
C SER A 368 -0.02 -4.85 15.03
N HIS A 369 0.66 -5.54 15.93
CA HIS A 369 0.88 -6.99 15.89
C HIS A 369 0.36 -7.61 17.18
N ILE A 370 -0.45 -8.67 17.06
CA ILE A 370 -1.08 -9.36 18.18
C ILE A 370 -0.81 -10.84 17.98
N GLN A 371 -0.07 -11.45 18.90
CA GLN A 371 0.27 -12.87 18.84
C GLN A 371 -0.95 -13.76 19.12
N GLU A 372 -1.67 -13.49 20.22
CA GLU A 372 -2.85 -14.27 20.66
C GLU A 372 -4.13 -13.46 20.44
N LEU A 373 -4.69 -13.56 19.23
CA LEU A 373 -5.82 -12.73 18.80
C LEU A 373 -7.09 -12.93 19.66
N GLN A 374 -7.27 -14.16 20.15
CA GLN A 374 -8.39 -14.56 21.01
C GLN A 374 -8.41 -13.86 22.37
N CYS A 375 -7.29 -13.28 22.81
CA CYS A 375 -7.22 -12.51 24.05
C CYS A 375 -7.76 -11.07 23.89
N VAL A 376 -8.01 -10.61 22.66
CA VAL A 376 -8.37 -9.21 22.37
C VAL A 376 -9.82 -9.12 21.91
N SER A 377 -10.64 -8.36 22.66
CA SER A 377 -12.03 -8.08 22.29
C SER A 377 -12.13 -7.26 20.99
N GLU A 378 -13.13 -7.54 20.15
CA GLU A 378 -13.38 -6.81 18.90
C GLU A 378 -13.74 -5.33 19.13
N ASP A 379 -14.34 -5.01 20.29
CA ASP A 379 -14.71 -3.66 20.70
C ASP A 379 -13.55 -2.88 21.36
N SER A 380 -12.36 -3.47 21.41
CA SER A 380 -11.14 -2.79 21.87
C SER A 380 -10.39 -2.13 20.72
N ARG A 381 -9.43 -1.26 21.03
CA ARG A 381 -8.59 -0.59 20.01
C ARG A 381 -7.13 -0.78 20.30
N ILE A 382 -6.41 -1.38 19.34
CA ILE A 382 -4.98 -1.61 19.41
C ILE A 382 -4.28 -0.81 18.31
N ILE A 383 -3.58 0.27 18.69
CA ILE A 383 -2.99 1.23 17.77
C ILE A 383 -1.46 1.19 17.89
N ASN A 384 -0.75 0.90 16.80
CA ASN A 384 0.72 0.86 16.75
C ASN A 384 1.37 0.14 17.94
N SER A 385 0.88 -1.06 18.25
CA SER A 385 1.30 -1.82 19.43
C SER A 385 1.70 -3.24 19.08
N VAL A 386 2.57 -3.84 19.91
CA VAL A 386 3.02 -5.22 19.80
C VAL A 386 2.61 -5.96 21.07
N LEU A 387 1.71 -6.95 20.94
CA LEU A 387 1.22 -7.74 22.06
C LEU A 387 1.71 -9.19 21.92
N GLU A 388 2.49 -9.65 22.89
CA GLU A 388 3.09 -10.99 22.94
C GLU A 388 2.57 -11.80 24.12
N GLY A 389 2.29 -13.08 23.91
CA GLY A 389 1.66 -13.95 24.90
C GLY A 389 0.24 -13.49 25.28
N GLU A 390 -0.19 -13.89 26.48
CA GLU A 390 -1.56 -13.69 26.97
C GLU A 390 -1.83 -12.24 27.42
N VAL A 391 -2.04 -11.33 26.47
CA VAL A 391 -2.46 -9.95 26.77
C VAL A 391 -3.96 -9.82 26.53
N HIS A 392 -4.74 -9.88 27.60
CA HIS A 392 -6.19 -9.78 27.55
C HIS A 392 -6.65 -8.32 27.50
N VAL A 393 -7.36 -7.94 26.44
CA VAL A 393 -7.86 -6.57 26.26
C VAL A 393 -9.38 -6.57 26.18
N ALA A 394 -10.03 -5.98 27.17
CA ALA A 394 -11.48 -5.93 27.30
C ALA A 394 -12.14 -4.96 26.30
N ALA A 395 -13.45 -5.15 26.09
CA ALA A 395 -14.27 -4.26 25.26
C ALA A 395 -14.20 -2.80 25.77
N GLY A 396 -14.06 -1.85 24.84
CA GLY A 396 -13.95 -0.43 25.16
C GLY A 396 -12.61 0.01 25.77
N ALA A 397 -11.61 -0.88 25.84
CA ALA A 397 -10.25 -0.54 26.23
C ALA A 397 -9.39 -0.15 25.01
N VAL A 398 -8.37 0.67 25.25
CA VAL A 398 -7.44 1.15 24.23
C VAL A 398 -6.01 0.86 24.65
N VAL A 399 -5.22 0.28 23.74
CA VAL A 399 -3.78 0.12 23.88
C VAL A 399 -3.11 0.79 22.69
N GLN A 400 -2.31 1.82 22.94
CA GLN A 400 -1.62 2.56 21.88
C GLN A 400 -0.12 2.75 22.14
N HIS A 401 0.70 2.62 21.10
CA HIS A 401 2.14 2.84 21.21
C HIS A 401 2.82 1.99 22.30
N CYS A 402 2.34 0.76 22.51
CA CYS A 402 2.82 -0.14 23.55
C CYS A 402 3.52 -1.38 22.96
N HIS A 403 4.51 -1.91 23.69
CA HIS A 403 5.01 -3.26 23.49
C HIS A 403 4.83 -4.03 24.79
N LEU A 404 3.88 -4.96 24.82
CA LEU A 404 3.47 -5.68 26.03
C LEU A 404 3.77 -7.17 25.92
N GLN A 405 4.27 -7.75 27.02
CA GLN A 405 4.52 -9.18 27.17
C GLN A 405 3.64 -9.76 28.29
N GLY A 406 2.67 -10.58 27.91
CA GLY A 406 1.72 -11.24 28.80
C GLY A 406 2.39 -12.21 29.81
N PRO A 407 1.65 -12.62 30.86
CA PRO A 407 0.21 -12.38 31.07
C PRO A 407 -0.10 -10.96 31.56
N ILE A 408 -1.02 -10.24 30.91
CA ILE A 408 -1.47 -8.88 31.29
C ILE A 408 -2.98 -8.77 31.08
N GLN A 409 -3.69 -8.11 31.99
CA GLN A 409 -5.13 -7.83 31.90
C GLN A 409 -5.37 -6.32 31.74
N VAL A 410 -6.03 -5.91 30.64
CA VAL A 410 -6.45 -4.54 30.37
C VAL A 410 -7.98 -4.45 30.46
N ASN A 411 -8.47 -3.75 31.47
CA ASN A 411 -9.89 -3.67 31.80
C ASN A 411 -10.66 -2.65 30.93
N SER A 412 -11.98 -2.74 30.93
CA SER A 412 -12.86 -1.89 30.11
C SER A 412 -12.68 -0.41 30.46
N GLY A 413 -12.71 0.45 29.43
CA GLY A 413 -12.52 1.88 29.59
C GLY A 413 -11.08 2.32 29.92
N CYS A 414 -10.12 1.39 30.01
CA CYS A 414 -8.73 1.75 30.24
C CYS A 414 -8.02 2.22 28.97
N LEU A 415 -7.04 3.10 29.14
CA LEU A 415 -6.11 3.51 28.08
C LEU A 415 -4.68 3.26 28.56
N LEU A 416 -3.96 2.38 27.85
CA LEU A 416 -2.52 2.20 28.05
C LEU A 416 -1.76 2.82 26.87
N SER A 417 -0.84 3.75 27.15
CA SER A 417 -0.09 4.45 26.10
C SER A 417 1.41 4.50 26.38
N GLY A 418 2.23 4.24 25.35
CA GLY A 418 3.67 4.52 25.41
C GLY A 418 4.50 3.56 26.27
N LEU A 419 3.92 2.42 26.68
CA LEU A 419 4.57 1.44 27.57
C LEU A 419 5.51 0.52 26.79
N ASP A 420 6.70 0.27 27.33
CA ASP A 420 7.67 -0.64 26.71
C ASP A 420 7.58 -2.07 27.27
N GLN A 421 8.28 -3.00 26.61
CA GLN A 421 8.30 -4.40 27.05
C GLN A 421 8.91 -4.58 28.44
N THR A 422 9.85 -3.71 28.84
CA THR A 422 10.59 -3.84 30.10
C THR A 422 9.71 -3.55 31.32
N VAL A 423 8.63 -2.78 31.15
CA VAL A 423 7.65 -2.51 32.21
C VAL A 423 6.51 -3.53 32.28
N SER A 424 6.51 -4.54 31.39
CA SER A 424 5.44 -5.55 31.36
C SER A 424 5.31 -6.31 32.68
N ASP A 425 6.42 -6.67 33.32
CA ASP A 425 6.41 -7.37 34.62
C ASP A 425 5.82 -6.49 35.74
N GLN A 426 6.18 -5.20 35.79
CA GLN A 426 5.61 -4.26 36.75
C GLN A 426 4.11 -4.04 36.52
N LEU A 427 3.68 -3.99 35.25
CA LEU A 427 2.28 -3.84 34.85
C LEU A 427 1.41 -5.00 35.35
N ARG A 428 1.93 -6.24 35.42
CA ARG A 428 1.20 -7.40 35.98
C ARG A 428 0.79 -7.22 37.44
N HIS A 429 1.56 -6.42 38.16
CA HIS A 429 1.36 -6.17 39.60
C HIS A 429 0.65 -4.85 39.89
N LEU A 430 0.28 -4.09 38.85
CA LEU A 430 -0.54 -2.89 39.04
C LEU A 430 -2.00 -3.29 39.30
N PRO A 431 -2.63 -2.74 40.35
CA PRO A 431 -4.05 -2.95 40.61
C PRO A 431 -4.91 -2.09 39.66
N LEU A 432 -4.87 -2.40 38.37
CA LEU A 432 -5.64 -1.68 37.35
C LEU A 432 -7.12 -2.05 37.43
N THR A 433 -7.96 -1.11 37.84
CA THR A 433 -9.42 -1.18 37.72
C THR A 433 -9.88 -0.63 36.37
N SER A 434 -11.18 -0.72 36.07
CA SER A 434 -11.79 -0.12 34.88
C SER A 434 -11.67 1.41 34.87
N ASP A 435 -11.73 2.00 33.66
CA ASP A 435 -11.69 3.46 33.45
C ASP A 435 -10.42 4.15 34.00
N ILE A 436 -9.26 3.47 33.92
CA ILE A 436 -7.94 4.02 34.30
C ILE A 436 -7.06 4.25 33.06
N ILE A 437 -6.42 5.41 33.02
CA ILE A 437 -5.48 5.82 31.97
C ILE A 437 -4.07 5.74 32.53
N VAL A 438 -3.16 5.01 31.87
CA VAL A 438 -1.73 4.96 32.20
C VAL A 438 -0.92 5.32 30.96
N GLN A 439 0.00 6.26 31.11
CA GLN A 439 0.83 6.75 30.00
C GLN A 439 2.30 6.81 30.42
N GLY A 440 3.21 6.38 29.54
CA GLY A 440 4.63 6.64 29.66
C GLY A 440 5.05 7.83 28.80
N HIS A 441 5.75 8.80 29.40
CA HIS A 441 6.23 10.02 28.75
C HIS A 441 7.75 10.07 28.79
N ARG A 442 8.40 10.19 27.64
CA ARG A 442 9.85 10.41 27.53
C ARG A 442 10.13 11.88 27.76
N VAL A 443 10.73 12.21 28.91
CA VAL A 443 10.97 13.59 29.31
C VAL A 443 12.46 13.90 29.41
N ASN A 444 12.80 15.16 29.22
CA ASN A 444 14.15 15.71 29.44
C ASN A 444 14.11 16.60 30.68
N VAL A 445 14.93 16.25 31.68
CA VAL A 445 15.02 16.99 32.94
C VAL A 445 16.46 17.48 33.10
N GLY A 446 16.72 18.69 32.60
CA GLY A 446 18.09 19.12 32.31
C GLY A 446 18.73 18.18 31.29
N GLU A 447 19.92 17.65 31.59
CA GLU A 447 20.61 16.65 30.75
C GLU A 447 20.07 15.21 30.94
N LEU A 448 19.19 14.98 31.93
CA LEU A 448 18.69 13.64 32.24
C LEU A 448 17.53 13.25 31.31
N LYS A 449 17.71 12.12 30.63
CA LYS A 449 16.71 11.50 29.76
C LYS A 449 15.95 10.42 30.53
N LEU A 450 14.71 10.70 30.91
CA LEU A 450 13.91 9.83 31.77
C LEU A 450 12.62 9.39 31.06
N THR A 451 11.98 8.35 31.59
CA THR A 451 10.58 8.01 31.28
C THR A 451 9.77 8.17 32.56
N VAL A 452 8.77 9.05 32.53
CA VAL A 452 7.87 9.32 33.64
C VAL A 452 6.51 8.72 33.31
N PHE A 453 5.93 8.00 34.27
CA PHE A 453 4.63 7.38 34.10
C PHE A 453 3.56 8.20 34.82
N THR A 454 2.46 8.46 34.12
CA THR A 454 1.29 9.16 34.67
C THR A 454 0.11 8.21 34.75
N VAL A 455 -0.76 8.46 35.74
CA VAL A 455 -2.00 7.69 35.94
C VAL A 455 -3.16 8.61 36.26
N PHE A 456 -4.32 8.36 35.65
CA PHE A 456 -5.55 9.14 35.84
C PHE A 456 -6.78 8.24 35.77
N GLY A 457 -7.87 8.68 36.37
CA GLY A 457 -9.20 8.16 36.08
C GLY A 457 -9.76 8.81 34.82
N ALA A 458 -10.47 8.03 33.99
CA ALA A 458 -11.05 8.53 32.73
C ALA A 458 -12.06 9.67 32.94
N TYR A 459 -12.68 9.78 34.12
CA TYR A 459 -13.65 10.82 34.46
C TYR A 459 -13.03 12.02 35.20
N ASP A 460 -11.72 12.02 35.43
CA ASP A 460 -11.04 13.11 36.14
C ASP A 460 -11.08 14.43 35.34
N ARG A 461 -11.43 15.52 36.03
CA ARG A 461 -11.43 16.87 35.47
C ARG A 461 -10.13 17.59 35.77
N LEU A 462 -9.23 17.62 34.78
CA LEU A 462 -7.86 18.12 34.96
C LEU A 462 -7.77 19.58 35.44
N GLU A 463 -8.68 20.44 34.97
CA GLU A 463 -8.67 21.89 35.25
C GLU A 463 -9.55 22.31 36.44
N ALA A 464 -10.31 21.37 37.03
CA ALA A 464 -11.17 21.68 38.18
C ALA A 464 -10.32 22.06 39.40
N GLN A 465 -10.79 23.05 40.17
CA GLN A 465 -10.15 23.39 41.45
C GLN A 465 -10.37 22.27 42.45
N SER A 466 -9.36 21.96 43.25
CA SER A 466 -9.36 20.81 44.18
C SER A 466 -10.48 20.83 45.24
N ASP A 467 -11.09 21.99 45.50
CA ASP A 467 -12.25 22.18 46.39
C ASP A 467 -13.61 22.11 45.67
N ASP A 468 -13.62 22.02 44.34
CA ASP A 468 -14.84 21.76 43.56
C ASP A 468 -15.35 20.34 43.83
N VAL A 469 -16.67 20.21 43.98
CA VAL A 469 -17.38 18.93 44.13
C VAL A 469 -17.12 18.00 42.93
N ALA A 470 -16.86 18.58 41.75
CA ALA A 470 -16.56 17.84 40.53
C ALA A 470 -15.07 17.48 40.36
N ALA A 471 -14.19 17.86 41.28
CA ALA A 471 -12.77 17.52 41.22
C ALA A 471 -12.50 16.11 41.76
N SER A 472 -11.82 15.30 40.96
CA SER A 472 -11.47 13.93 41.30
C SER A 472 -10.05 13.59 40.84
N PHE A 473 -9.48 12.57 41.45
CA PHE A 473 -8.26 11.89 40.99
C PHE A 473 -8.46 10.38 41.10
N LEU A 474 -8.14 9.64 40.05
CA LEU A 474 -8.40 8.20 39.92
C LEU A 474 -9.90 7.84 40.05
N ASN A 475 -10.78 8.69 39.49
CA ASN A 475 -12.24 8.57 39.58
C ASN A 475 -12.80 8.60 41.02
N GLN A 476 -12.02 9.09 41.99
CA GLN A 476 -12.45 9.27 43.38
C GLN A 476 -12.24 10.71 43.86
N THR A 477 -12.98 11.09 44.91
CA THR A 477 -12.86 12.43 45.50
C THR A 477 -11.48 12.61 46.15
N TRP A 478 -10.97 13.85 46.14
CA TRP A 478 -9.71 14.19 46.82
C TRP A 478 -9.70 13.79 48.30
N SER A 479 -10.82 13.95 49.00
CA SER A 479 -10.96 13.54 50.41
C SER A 479 -10.67 12.06 50.61
N ARG A 480 -11.24 11.19 49.76
CA ARG A 480 -11.03 9.74 49.81
C ARG A 480 -9.59 9.39 49.46
N PHE A 481 -9.02 10.05 48.45
CA PHE A 481 -7.64 9.84 48.04
C PHE A 481 -6.62 10.18 49.15
N PHE A 482 -6.79 11.32 49.82
CA PHE A 482 -5.92 11.69 50.94
C PHE A 482 -6.04 10.71 52.10
N SER A 483 -7.25 10.29 52.46
CA SER A 483 -7.46 9.30 53.52
C SER A 483 -6.86 7.94 53.18
N SER A 484 -6.89 7.49 51.92
CA SER A 484 -6.37 6.18 51.54
C SER A 484 -4.86 6.12 51.38
N THR A 485 -4.22 7.24 51.02
CA THR A 485 -2.77 7.29 50.74
C THR A 485 -1.95 7.93 51.86
N GLY A 486 -2.58 8.73 52.72
CA GLY A 486 -1.91 9.56 53.72
C GLY A 486 -1.27 10.85 53.17
N ILE A 487 -1.32 11.07 51.85
CA ILE A 487 -0.85 12.28 51.17
C ILE A 487 -1.65 13.49 51.68
N GLN A 488 -0.96 14.59 51.93
CA GLN A 488 -1.56 15.87 52.34
C GLN A 488 -1.63 16.84 51.17
N ARG A 489 -2.46 17.89 51.31
CA ARG A 489 -2.63 18.92 50.27
C ARG A 489 -1.30 19.64 49.97
N GLU A 490 -0.53 19.92 51.00
CA GLU A 490 0.74 20.62 50.93
C GLU A 490 1.82 19.80 50.20
N ASP A 491 1.71 18.47 50.24
CA ASP A 491 2.61 17.57 49.50
C ASP A 491 2.49 17.77 47.98
N LEU A 492 1.31 18.20 47.48
CA LEU A 492 1.01 18.28 46.04
C LEU A 492 1.27 19.65 45.43
N TRP A 493 0.90 20.72 46.14
CA TRP A 493 0.94 22.10 45.62
C TRP A 493 1.90 23.02 46.39
N GLY A 494 2.48 22.57 47.52
CA GLY A 494 3.29 23.41 48.40
C GLY A 494 2.50 24.58 49.01
N GLU A 495 3.20 25.64 49.42
CA GLU A 495 2.60 26.90 49.93
C GLU A 495 2.02 27.81 48.82
N ALA A 496 1.78 27.28 47.63
CA ALA A 496 1.31 28.06 46.48
C ALA A 496 -0.05 28.73 46.74
N SER A 497 -0.25 29.90 46.12
CA SER A 497 -1.53 30.64 46.10
C SER A 497 -2.72 29.72 45.81
N ARG A 498 -3.81 29.89 46.58
CA ARG A 498 -5.09 29.15 46.40
C ARG A 498 -5.63 29.19 44.97
N ALA A 499 -5.16 30.09 44.11
CA ALA A 499 -5.63 30.27 42.74
C ALA A 499 -5.21 29.16 41.74
N ARG A 500 -4.28 28.24 42.09
CA ARG A 500 -3.74 27.23 41.15
C ARG A 500 -3.71 25.80 41.71
N GLN A 501 -4.76 25.39 42.43
CA GLN A 501 -4.82 24.05 43.03
C GLN A 501 -5.65 23.09 42.18
N THR A 502 -5.16 22.82 40.97
CA THR A 502 -5.79 21.90 40.00
C THR A 502 -5.02 20.59 39.89
N LEU A 503 -5.61 19.58 39.26
CA LEU A 503 -4.95 18.29 39.00
C LEU A 503 -3.79 18.44 37.99
N LEU A 504 -3.85 19.39 37.05
CA LEU A 504 -2.73 19.70 36.15
C LEU A 504 -1.46 20.11 36.89
N ASP A 505 -1.62 20.82 38.01
CA ASP A 505 -0.52 21.44 38.76
C ASP A 505 -0.09 20.60 39.98
N ALA A 506 -0.79 19.50 40.28
CA ALA A 506 -0.48 18.62 41.41
C ALA A 506 0.76 17.76 41.13
N ARG A 507 1.80 17.86 41.98
CA ARG A 507 3.06 17.10 41.85
C ARG A 507 2.92 15.65 42.32
N LEU A 508 2.32 14.83 41.45
CA LEU A 508 1.97 13.43 41.71
C LEU A 508 3.00 12.43 41.18
N PHE A 509 3.65 12.74 40.06
CA PHE A 509 4.32 11.73 39.24
C PHE A 509 5.81 11.65 39.54
N LEU A 510 6.22 10.45 39.92
CA LEU A 510 7.57 10.15 40.38
C LEU A 510 8.54 10.14 39.19
N ALA A 511 9.48 11.08 39.16
CA ALA A 511 10.46 11.20 38.09
C ALA A 511 11.80 10.54 38.44
N PHE A 512 12.27 10.71 39.68
CA PHE A 512 13.59 10.23 40.09
C PHE A 512 13.68 10.00 41.61
N MET A 513 14.30 8.90 42.03
CA MET A 513 14.63 8.64 43.43
C MET A 513 16.10 8.96 43.71
N PRO A 514 16.43 9.93 44.60
CA PRO A 514 17.81 10.33 44.88
C PRO A 514 18.76 9.18 45.26
N LYS A 515 18.25 8.14 45.94
CA LYS A 515 19.04 6.98 46.41
C LYS A 515 18.80 5.70 45.60
N GLY A 516 17.95 5.73 44.57
CA GLY A 516 17.47 4.55 43.85
C GLY A 516 17.43 4.67 42.32
N GLY A 517 17.68 5.86 41.77
CA GLY A 517 17.67 6.08 40.32
C GLY A 517 16.26 6.16 39.74
N THR A 518 16.07 5.59 38.55
CA THR A 518 14.79 5.56 37.83
C THR A 518 13.80 4.60 38.48
N ILE A 519 12.53 5.01 38.55
CA ILE A 519 11.51 4.34 39.36
C ILE A 519 10.68 3.33 38.52
N GLY A 520 10.52 3.59 37.23
CA GLY A 520 9.68 2.78 36.36
C GLY A 520 8.19 2.91 36.70
N LEU A 521 7.41 1.89 36.34
CA LEU A 521 5.96 1.87 36.52
C LEU A 521 5.53 1.74 38.00
N ASP A 522 6.44 1.30 38.88
CA ASP A 522 6.21 1.29 40.33
C ASP A 522 5.94 2.70 40.90
N GLY A 523 6.34 3.76 40.18
CA GLY A 523 6.10 5.16 40.57
C GLY A 523 4.62 5.53 40.63
N VAL A 524 3.75 4.84 39.88
CA VAL A 524 2.29 5.04 39.92
C VAL A 524 1.56 3.95 40.71
N ARG A 525 2.24 2.86 41.05
CA ARG A 525 1.66 1.72 41.79
C ARG A 525 1.12 2.11 43.16
N PHE A 526 1.85 2.95 43.90
CA PHE A 526 1.41 3.45 45.21
C PHE A 526 0.12 4.29 45.10
N LEU A 527 0.02 5.14 44.07
CA LEU A 527 -1.16 5.99 43.84
C LEU A 527 -2.42 5.15 43.58
N LEU A 528 -2.27 3.99 42.94
CA LEU A 528 -3.34 3.02 42.68
C LEU A 528 -3.66 2.11 43.89
N GLY A 529 -3.05 2.35 45.06
CA GLY A 529 -3.26 1.54 46.27
C GLY A 529 -2.44 0.24 46.32
N GLY A 530 -1.42 0.11 45.47
CA GLY A 530 -0.44 -0.97 45.56
C GLY A 530 0.59 -0.76 46.69
N SER A 531 1.45 -1.76 46.90
CA SER A 531 2.49 -1.73 47.93
C SER A 531 3.48 -0.56 47.74
N GLY A 532 3.68 0.27 48.77
CA GLY A 532 4.63 1.39 48.80
C GLY A 532 4.61 2.11 50.15
N SER A 533 5.63 2.93 50.43
CA SER A 533 5.65 3.83 51.61
C SER A 533 5.47 5.28 51.18
N ILE A 534 4.65 6.02 51.92
CA ILE A 534 4.49 7.47 51.75
C ILE A 534 5.81 8.22 51.93
N GLU A 535 6.73 7.72 52.75
CA GLU A 535 8.05 8.32 52.97
C GLU A 535 8.91 8.24 51.71
N ASN A 536 8.85 7.09 51.03
CA ASN A 536 9.51 6.90 49.74
C ASN A 536 8.89 7.82 48.68
N TRP A 537 7.56 7.94 48.67
CA TRP A 537 6.87 8.83 47.73
C TRP A 537 7.22 10.32 47.99
N ARG A 538 7.27 10.77 49.24
CA ARG A 538 7.63 12.14 49.61
C ARG A 538 9.09 12.49 49.31
N SER A 539 10.01 11.53 49.48
CA SER A 539 11.45 11.72 49.21
C SER A 539 11.81 11.66 47.72
N ALA A 540 10.89 11.20 46.87
CA ALA A 540 11.05 11.21 45.42
C ALA A 540 10.96 12.62 44.84
N TRP A 541 11.71 12.86 43.76
CA TRP A 541 11.47 14.02 42.92
C TRP A 541 10.20 13.78 42.09
N ARG A 542 9.24 14.69 42.23
CA ARG A 542 7.90 14.60 41.64
C ARG A 542 7.64 15.74 40.67
N LEU A 543 6.93 15.43 39.60
CA LEU A 543 6.45 16.36 38.59
C LEU A 543 4.92 16.39 38.57
N SER A 544 4.38 17.54 38.23
CA SER A 544 2.98 17.72 37.84
C SER A 544 2.75 17.31 36.39
N LEU A 545 1.48 17.12 35.99
CA LEU A 545 1.17 16.82 34.59
C LEU A 545 1.61 17.96 33.67
N ARG A 546 1.44 19.23 34.09
CA ARG A 546 1.91 20.38 33.33
C ARG A 546 3.42 20.34 33.09
N GLU A 547 4.19 20.05 34.14
CA GLU A 547 5.65 19.88 34.03
C GLU A 547 5.99 18.71 33.09
N VAL A 548 5.34 17.54 33.24
CA VAL A 548 5.55 16.37 32.36
C VAL A 548 5.32 16.73 30.89
N LEU A 549 4.21 17.40 30.55
CA LEU A 549 3.90 17.79 29.18
C LEU A 549 4.95 18.77 28.63
N SER A 550 5.34 19.78 29.42
CA SER A 550 6.37 20.75 29.00
C SER A 550 7.76 20.16 28.83
N LEU A 551 8.08 19.08 29.55
CA LEU A 551 9.37 18.41 29.51
C LEU A 551 9.39 17.23 28.53
N THR A 552 8.26 16.91 27.89
CA THR A 552 8.15 15.79 26.95
C THR A 552 9.02 16.03 25.72
N ASP A 553 9.92 15.10 25.46
CA ASP A 553 10.73 15.05 24.25
C ASP A 553 9.91 14.42 23.12
N GLN A 554 9.26 15.27 22.34
CA GLN A 554 8.38 14.86 21.24
C GLN A 554 9.13 14.10 20.14
N GLN A 555 10.42 14.39 19.94
CA GLN A 555 11.25 13.66 18.99
C GLN A 555 11.43 12.20 19.44
N ARG A 556 11.74 11.97 20.71
CA ARG A 556 11.89 10.63 21.28
C ARG A 556 10.56 9.87 21.31
N GLU A 557 9.44 10.55 21.51
CA GLU A 557 8.10 9.95 21.40
C GLU A 557 7.81 9.47 19.96
N LEU A 558 8.03 10.32 18.95
CA LEU A 558 7.82 9.94 17.55
C LEU A 558 8.77 8.82 17.10
N GLN A 559 10.04 8.87 17.52
CA GLN A 559 11.01 7.79 17.25
C GLN A 559 10.59 6.46 17.89
N TRP A 560 10.00 6.48 19.08
CA TRP A 560 9.45 5.28 19.72
C TRP A 560 8.29 4.71 18.91
N ARG A 561 7.35 5.56 18.48
CA ARG A 561 6.22 5.16 17.63
C ARG A 561 6.69 4.55 16.31
N GLU A 562 7.69 5.16 15.67
CA GLU A 562 8.30 4.68 14.43
C GLU A 562 8.96 3.30 14.64
N LYS A 563 9.72 3.13 15.74
CA LYS A 563 10.33 1.84 16.09
C LYS A 563 9.29 0.74 16.28
N LEU A 564 8.17 1.04 16.95
CA LEU A 564 7.08 0.08 17.13
C LEU A 564 6.38 -0.26 15.82
N LEU A 565 6.11 0.74 14.97
CA LEU A 565 5.48 0.56 13.67
C LEU A 565 6.24 -0.48 12.84
N PHE A 566 7.56 -0.31 12.74
CA PHE A 566 8.40 -1.23 11.97
C PHE A 566 8.58 -2.59 12.64
N ARG A 567 8.61 -2.66 13.97
CA ARG A 567 8.62 -3.93 14.69
C ARG A 567 7.33 -4.72 14.44
N ALA A 568 6.18 -4.08 14.58
CA ALA A 568 4.88 -4.69 14.32
C ALA A 568 4.75 -5.12 12.84
N GLY A 569 5.14 -4.25 11.90
CA GLY A 569 5.14 -4.55 10.46
C GLY A 569 6.00 -5.75 10.09
N ARG A 570 7.20 -5.88 10.67
CA ARG A 570 8.06 -7.06 10.45
C ARG A 570 7.41 -8.37 10.91
N ARG A 571 6.73 -8.35 12.07
CA ARG A 571 6.04 -9.54 12.58
C ARG A 571 4.81 -9.89 11.73
N ARG A 572 4.00 -8.89 11.37
CA ARG A 572 2.89 -9.07 10.42
C ARG A 572 3.36 -9.66 9.09
N ALA A 573 4.49 -9.18 8.56
CA ALA A 573 5.06 -9.72 7.32
C ALA A 573 5.51 -11.18 7.48
N ALA A 574 6.18 -11.52 8.58
CA ALA A 574 6.57 -12.90 8.88
C ALA A 574 5.35 -13.83 8.98
N ASP A 575 4.32 -13.42 9.72
CA ASP A 575 3.10 -14.21 9.93
C ASP A 575 2.32 -14.35 8.61
N THR A 576 2.23 -13.28 7.81
CA THR A 576 1.60 -13.29 6.49
C THR A 576 2.25 -14.32 5.56
N LEU A 577 3.57 -14.40 5.56
CA LEU A 577 4.31 -15.35 4.72
C LEU A 577 4.12 -16.79 5.23
N LYS A 578 4.28 -17.02 6.54
CA LYS A 578 4.17 -18.35 7.15
C LYS A 578 2.76 -18.94 7.11
N SER A 579 1.74 -18.09 7.12
CA SER A 579 0.31 -18.50 7.08
C SER A 579 -0.28 -18.55 5.67
N HIS A 580 0.52 -18.30 4.62
CA HIS A 580 0.06 -18.17 3.23
C HIS A 580 -1.00 -17.08 3.00
N ALA A 581 -1.15 -16.13 3.94
CA ALA A 581 -2.19 -15.12 3.83
C ALA A 581 -2.01 -14.25 2.58
N ALA A 582 -3.13 -13.89 1.94
CA ALA A 582 -3.18 -13.12 0.70
C ALA A 582 -2.99 -11.59 0.90
N HIS A 583 -2.34 -11.18 1.99
CA HIS A 583 -2.07 -9.77 2.27
C HIS A 583 -0.94 -9.23 1.39
N ASN A 584 -1.13 -8.01 0.87
CA ASN A 584 -0.12 -7.26 0.13
C ASN A 584 0.91 -6.66 1.09
N LEU A 585 2.17 -7.05 0.95
CA LEU A 585 3.26 -6.56 1.81
C LEU A 585 4.02 -5.37 1.23
N LEU A 586 3.78 -5.01 -0.04
CA LEU A 586 4.52 -3.96 -0.74
C LEU A 586 4.41 -2.59 -0.06
N PRO A 587 3.23 -2.13 0.43
CA PRO A 587 3.13 -0.87 1.17
C PRO A 587 4.00 -0.85 2.43
N SER A 588 4.03 -1.95 3.19
CA SER A 588 4.87 -2.09 4.40
C SER A 588 6.36 -2.12 4.06
N MET A 589 6.74 -2.74 2.95
CA MET A 589 8.13 -2.75 2.46
C MET A 589 8.61 -1.36 2.08
N ARG A 590 7.79 -0.61 1.32
CA ARG A 590 8.08 0.79 0.97
C ARG A 590 8.22 1.65 2.23
N ALA A 591 7.34 1.47 3.20
CA ALA A 591 7.42 2.17 4.48
C ALA A 591 8.73 1.87 5.21
N ALA A 592 9.13 0.59 5.27
CA ALA A 592 10.39 0.18 5.90
C ALA A 592 11.62 0.74 5.18
N VAL A 593 11.60 0.81 3.85
CA VAL A 593 12.70 1.41 3.07
C VAL A 593 12.81 2.91 3.34
N LEU A 594 11.69 3.64 3.26
CA LEU A 594 11.64 5.08 3.53
C LEU A 594 12.07 5.41 4.97
N GLY A 595 11.67 4.60 5.95
CA GLY A 595 12.09 4.74 7.35
C GLY A 595 13.49 4.20 7.66
N GLY A 596 14.27 3.77 6.67
CA GLY A 596 15.63 3.25 6.87
C GLY A 596 15.70 1.91 7.63
N LYS A 597 14.62 1.14 7.68
CA LYS A 597 14.49 -0.17 8.36
C LYS A 597 14.57 -1.38 7.43
N HIS A 598 15.06 -1.17 6.21
CA HIS A 598 15.19 -2.23 5.22
C HIS A 598 16.16 -3.34 5.66
N THR A 599 17.22 -3.02 6.41
CA THR A 599 18.19 -4.04 6.90
C THR A 599 17.52 -5.05 7.84
N GLU A 600 16.75 -4.59 8.83
CA GLU A 600 16.08 -5.52 9.75
C GLU A 600 14.94 -6.28 9.06
N LEU A 601 14.30 -5.68 8.05
CA LEU A 601 13.30 -6.34 7.23
C LEU A 601 13.92 -7.45 6.37
N LEU A 602 15.02 -7.16 5.67
CA LEU A 602 15.75 -8.13 4.84
C LEU A 602 16.24 -9.32 5.68
N SER A 603 16.83 -9.06 6.85
CA SER A 603 17.26 -10.13 7.76
C SER A 603 16.11 -11.01 8.24
N MET A 604 14.94 -10.43 8.53
CA MET A 604 13.74 -11.20 8.86
C MET A 604 13.29 -12.06 7.67
N LEU A 605 13.25 -11.50 6.46
CA LEU A 605 12.88 -12.24 5.25
C LEU A 605 13.87 -13.37 4.95
N ASP A 606 15.18 -13.15 5.12
CA ASP A 606 16.18 -14.21 4.98
C ASP A 606 15.91 -15.36 5.97
N SER A 607 15.58 -15.05 7.22
CA SER A 607 15.24 -16.04 8.25
C SER A 607 13.95 -16.81 7.93
N VAL A 608 12.92 -16.14 7.41
CA VAL A 608 11.68 -16.81 6.97
C VAL A 608 11.97 -17.73 5.78
N ALA A 609 12.73 -17.26 4.78
CA ALA A 609 13.08 -18.05 3.61
C ALA A 609 13.92 -19.28 3.99
N SER A 610 14.92 -19.13 4.87
CA SER A 610 15.80 -20.24 5.27
C SER A 610 15.10 -21.29 6.13
N SER A 611 14.15 -20.88 6.98
CA SER A 611 13.39 -21.79 7.86
C SER A 611 12.21 -22.49 7.17
N SER A 612 11.89 -22.16 5.92
CA SER A 612 10.73 -22.70 5.19
C SER A 612 11.06 -23.94 4.34
N LEU A 613 11.91 -24.85 4.83
CA LEU A 613 12.29 -26.05 4.06
C LEU A 613 11.09 -26.96 3.73
N ALA A 614 10.12 -27.03 4.65
CA ALA A 614 8.91 -27.82 4.47
C ALA A 614 7.94 -27.22 3.44
N ASP A 615 8.06 -25.92 3.13
CA ASP A 615 7.20 -25.22 2.19
C ASP A 615 8.01 -24.32 1.24
N LEU A 616 8.33 -24.86 0.07
CA LEU A 616 9.08 -24.14 -0.95
C LEU A 616 8.32 -22.94 -1.54
N GLY A 617 6.98 -22.91 -1.42
CA GLY A 617 6.14 -21.79 -1.84
C GLY A 617 6.34 -20.58 -0.94
N VAL A 618 6.37 -20.78 0.38
CA VAL A 618 6.72 -19.71 1.34
C VAL A 618 8.13 -19.20 1.08
N ALA A 619 9.09 -20.08 0.88
CA ALA A 619 10.47 -19.68 0.57
C ALA A 619 10.55 -18.86 -0.74
N ALA A 620 9.89 -19.33 -1.82
CA ALA A 620 9.87 -18.63 -3.11
C ALA A 620 9.21 -17.25 -3.02
N ARG A 621 8.05 -17.14 -2.37
CA ARG A 621 7.36 -15.87 -2.12
C ARG A 621 8.21 -14.93 -1.28
N THR A 622 8.92 -15.45 -0.28
CA THR A 622 9.80 -14.66 0.58
C THR A 622 11.00 -14.10 -0.20
N LEU A 623 11.61 -14.89 -1.10
CA LEU A 623 12.67 -14.39 -1.99
C LEU A 623 12.16 -13.31 -2.94
N ALA A 624 10.93 -13.44 -3.46
CA ALA A 624 10.29 -12.39 -4.26
C ALA A 624 10.03 -11.12 -3.44
N CYS A 625 9.64 -11.25 -2.17
CA CYS A 625 9.50 -10.13 -1.23
C CYS A 625 10.84 -9.41 -0.97
N ILE A 626 11.95 -10.14 -0.86
CA ILE A 626 13.30 -9.53 -0.78
C ILE A 626 13.59 -8.72 -2.05
N ALA A 627 13.25 -9.26 -3.22
CA ALA A 627 13.42 -8.56 -4.48
C ALA A 627 12.55 -7.28 -4.56
N ASP A 628 11.36 -7.28 -3.97
CA ASP A 628 10.51 -6.08 -3.83
C ASP A 628 11.15 -5.02 -2.91
N VAL A 629 11.72 -5.42 -1.78
CA VAL A 629 12.48 -4.51 -0.90
C VAL A 629 13.66 -3.89 -1.67
N LEU A 630 14.43 -4.69 -2.39
CA LEU A 630 15.55 -4.20 -3.22
C LEU A 630 15.08 -3.24 -4.33
N GLY A 631 13.95 -3.54 -4.97
CA GLY A 631 13.32 -2.65 -5.94
C GLY A 631 12.91 -1.31 -5.33
N CYS A 632 12.34 -1.34 -4.12
CA CYS A 632 12.01 -0.11 -3.39
C CYS A 632 13.26 0.69 -3.00
N MET A 633 14.33 0.03 -2.55
CA MET A 633 15.61 0.67 -2.22
C MET A 633 16.26 1.36 -3.43
N ALA A 634 16.11 0.79 -4.62
CA ALA A 634 16.64 1.41 -5.84
C ALA A 634 15.96 2.74 -6.17
N GLY A 635 14.71 2.93 -5.72
CA GLY A 635 13.84 4.04 -6.10
C GLY A 635 13.20 3.82 -7.48
N GLU A 636 11.97 4.32 -7.64
CA GLU A 636 11.20 4.12 -8.87
C GLU A 636 11.94 4.71 -10.09
N GLY A 637 12.12 3.89 -11.13
CA GLY A 637 12.79 4.27 -12.38
C GLY A 637 14.32 4.45 -12.32
N LYS A 638 14.92 4.59 -11.13
CA LYS A 638 16.36 4.94 -10.99
C LYS A 638 17.32 3.78 -11.31
N GLY A 639 16.91 2.53 -11.04
CA GLY A 639 17.75 1.35 -11.28
C GLY A 639 17.53 0.64 -12.62
N GLY A 640 16.68 1.19 -13.49
CA GLY A 640 16.25 0.57 -14.75
C GLY A 640 15.21 -0.55 -14.56
N LEU A 641 14.99 -1.35 -15.60
CA LEU A 641 13.94 -2.39 -15.61
C LEU A 641 14.31 -3.58 -14.72
N ARG A 642 13.36 -4.12 -13.96
CA ARG A 642 13.53 -5.40 -13.24
C ARG A 642 13.33 -6.64 -14.13
N SER A 643 13.37 -6.48 -15.44
CA SER A 643 13.32 -7.58 -16.42
C SER A 643 14.72 -7.95 -16.91
N GLY A 644 14.98 -9.24 -17.15
CA GLY A 644 16.21 -9.71 -17.78
C GLY A 644 16.80 -10.98 -17.16
N PRO A 645 17.93 -11.49 -17.69
CA PRO A 645 18.54 -12.72 -17.20
C PRO A 645 19.19 -12.52 -15.82
N ALA A 646 19.06 -13.55 -14.98
CA ALA A 646 19.70 -13.66 -13.67
C ALA A 646 20.85 -14.67 -13.74
N ALA A 647 21.93 -14.32 -14.45
CA ALA A 647 23.02 -15.26 -14.77
C ALA A 647 24.41 -14.70 -14.42
N ASN A 648 24.49 -13.76 -13.48
CA ASN A 648 25.79 -13.23 -13.08
C ASN A 648 26.60 -14.33 -12.35
N PRO A 649 27.86 -14.61 -12.76
CA PRO A 649 28.65 -15.69 -12.18
C PRO A 649 28.83 -15.62 -10.66
N SER A 650 28.81 -14.43 -10.05
CA SER A 650 28.96 -14.30 -8.59
C SER A 650 27.80 -14.91 -7.80
N TRP A 651 26.64 -15.10 -8.43
CA TRP A 651 25.43 -15.67 -7.82
C TRP A 651 25.28 -17.18 -8.09
N ALA A 652 26.12 -17.76 -8.94
CA ALA A 652 25.99 -19.15 -9.39
C ALA A 652 26.12 -20.17 -8.23
N SER A 653 26.97 -19.87 -7.24
CA SER A 653 27.12 -20.71 -6.04
C SER A 653 25.80 -20.85 -5.27
N ALA A 654 25.10 -19.73 -5.04
CA ALA A 654 23.81 -19.71 -4.36
C ALA A 654 22.77 -20.56 -5.11
N PHE A 655 22.67 -20.39 -6.43
CA PHE A 655 21.73 -21.19 -7.25
C PHE A 655 22.05 -22.67 -7.21
N SER A 656 23.32 -23.07 -7.28
CA SER A 656 23.74 -24.47 -7.18
C SER A 656 23.32 -25.10 -5.84
N LEU A 657 23.46 -24.36 -4.73
CA LEU A 657 23.00 -24.82 -3.41
C LEU A 657 21.48 -25.04 -3.37
N LEU A 658 20.69 -24.11 -3.92
CA LEU A 658 19.24 -24.25 -4.02
C LEU A 658 18.83 -25.44 -4.90
N GLU A 659 19.53 -25.65 -6.03
CA GLU A 659 19.34 -26.81 -6.91
C GLU A 659 19.66 -28.14 -6.23
N GLN A 660 20.63 -28.17 -5.32
CA GLN A 660 20.93 -29.33 -4.47
C GLN A 660 19.95 -29.53 -3.31
N GLY A 661 19.02 -28.59 -3.08
CA GLY A 661 18.05 -28.66 -1.99
C GLY A 661 18.58 -28.14 -0.65
N LYS A 662 19.76 -27.52 -0.64
CA LYS A 662 20.36 -26.89 0.55
C LYS A 662 19.81 -25.47 0.71
N LEU A 663 18.53 -25.36 1.09
CA LEU A 663 17.81 -24.08 1.14
C LEU A 663 18.50 -23.04 2.03
N GLU A 664 18.79 -23.38 3.28
CA GLU A 664 19.41 -22.47 4.25
C GLU A 664 20.76 -21.92 3.75
N ALA A 665 21.65 -22.80 3.30
CA ALA A 665 22.95 -22.41 2.75
C ALA A 665 22.81 -21.54 1.49
N GLY A 666 21.84 -21.87 0.62
CA GLY A 666 21.56 -21.09 -0.59
C GLY A 666 21.07 -19.67 -0.28
N VAL A 667 20.14 -19.53 0.67
CA VAL A 667 19.63 -18.21 1.11
C VAL A 667 20.72 -17.39 1.77
N LEU A 668 21.55 -18.01 2.62
CA LEU A 668 22.70 -17.35 3.23
C LEU A 668 23.68 -16.82 2.18
N GLU A 669 23.99 -17.62 1.15
CA GLU A 669 24.86 -17.20 0.07
C GLU A 669 24.25 -16.09 -0.80
N LEU A 670 22.93 -16.11 -1.04
CA LEU A 670 22.23 -14.97 -1.68
C LEU A 670 22.42 -13.69 -0.86
N ALA A 671 22.25 -13.75 0.47
CA ALA A 671 22.42 -12.59 1.35
C ALA A 671 23.87 -12.08 1.37
N ASN A 672 24.86 -12.97 1.37
CA ASN A 672 26.28 -12.63 1.27
C ASN A 672 26.60 -11.87 -0.02
N GLN A 673 26.06 -12.32 -1.16
CA GLN A 673 26.26 -11.64 -2.45
C GLN A 673 25.50 -10.31 -2.50
N ARG A 674 24.26 -10.28 -2.00
CA ARG A 674 23.43 -9.06 -1.91
C ARG A 674 24.15 -7.94 -1.17
N ALA A 675 24.82 -8.24 -0.06
CA ALA A 675 25.54 -7.25 0.75
C ALA A 675 26.60 -6.47 -0.03
N ARG A 676 27.13 -7.01 -1.14
CA ARG A 676 28.12 -6.36 -2.01
C ARG A 676 27.51 -5.47 -3.10
N TRP A 677 26.18 -5.41 -3.19
CA TRP A 677 25.43 -4.80 -4.29
C TRP A 677 24.44 -3.70 -3.83
N LEU A 678 24.46 -3.32 -2.55
CA LEU A 678 23.47 -2.41 -1.96
C LEU A 678 23.72 -0.91 -2.26
N ASP A 679 24.90 -0.55 -2.75
CA ASP A 679 25.33 0.86 -2.82
C ASP A 679 24.80 1.64 -4.04
N ARG A 680 24.24 0.94 -5.05
CA ARG A 680 23.86 1.54 -6.34
C ARG A 680 22.48 1.06 -6.81
N PRO A 681 21.58 1.96 -7.24
CA PRO A 681 20.23 1.59 -7.73
C PRO A 681 20.19 0.48 -8.79
N GLU A 682 21.09 0.52 -9.77
CA GLU A 682 21.19 -0.48 -10.83
C GLU A 682 21.68 -1.83 -10.33
N LEU A 683 22.52 -1.87 -9.29
CA LEU A 683 22.96 -3.11 -8.65
C LEU A 683 21.84 -3.70 -7.80
N LEU A 684 21.08 -2.86 -7.09
CA LEU A 684 19.88 -3.28 -6.34
C LEU A 684 18.85 -3.94 -7.26
N VAL A 685 18.52 -3.32 -8.39
CA VAL A 685 17.58 -3.92 -9.38
C VAL A 685 18.14 -5.22 -9.95
N ARG A 686 19.44 -5.28 -10.26
CA ARG A 686 20.06 -6.52 -10.74
C ARG A 686 20.07 -7.62 -9.67
N ALA A 687 20.31 -7.29 -8.40
CA ALA A 687 20.22 -8.24 -7.30
C ALA A 687 18.78 -8.76 -7.12
N ALA A 688 17.77 -7.88 -7.23
CA ALA A 688 16.36 -8.25 -7.22
C ALA A 688 16.03 -9.32 -8.29
N ARG A 689 16.57 -9.18 -9.52
CA ARG A 689 16.43 -10.21 -10.57
C ARG A 689 17.01 -11.56 -10.16
N HIS A 690 18.13 -11.58 -9.41
CA HIS A 690 18.73 -12.84 -8.94
C HIS A 690 17.91 -13.49 -7.82
N TYR A 691 17.29 -12.71 -6.94
CA TYR A 691 16.32 -13.23 -5.97
C TYR A 691 15.06 -13.79 -6.64
N GLU A 692 14.56 -13.15 -7.70
CA GLU A 692 13.50 -13.73 -8.52
C GLU A 692 13.94 -15.03 -9.19
N GLY A 693 15.16 -15.08 -9.73
CA GLY A 693 15.75 -16.28 -10.30
C GLY A 693 15.86 -17.42 -9.27
N ALA A 694 16.28 -17.13 -8.05
CA ALA A 694 16.29 -18.08 -6.95
C ALA A 694 14.88 -18.59 -6.60
N GLY A 695 13.90 -17.68 -6.51
CA GLY A 695 12.49 -18.04 -6.32
C GLY A 695 11.96 -18.96 -7.42
N GLN A 696 12.37 -18.75 -8.68
CA GLN A 696 12.04 -19.62 -9.81
C GLN A 696 12.64 -21.02 -9.68
N ILE A 697 13.85 -21.16 -9.13
CA ILE A 697 14.45 -22.48 -8.84
C ILE A 697 13.59 -23.25 -7.83
N LEU A 698 13.12 -22.58 -6.77
CA LEU A 698 12.26 -23.20 -5.75
C LEU A 698 10.87 -23.54 -6.30
N LEU A 699 10.28 -22.62 -7.07
CA LEU A 699 9.01 -22.85 -7.76
C LEU A 699 9.08 -24.06 -8.69
N ARG A 700 10.13 -24.14 -9.52
CA ARG A 700 10.39 -25.28 -10.40
C ARG A 700 10.39 -26.58 -9.61
N LYS A 701 11.14 -26.64 -8.49
CA LYS A 701 11.20 -27.82 -7.62
C LYS A 701 9.84 -28.21 -7.05
N ALA A 702 9.03 -27.24 -6.64
CA ALA A 702 7.67 -27.52 -6.18
C ALA A 702 6.83 -28.18 -7.27
N VAL A 703 6.89 -27.65 -8.50
CA VAL A 703 6.18 -28.21 -9.67
C VAL A 703 6.75 -29.56 -10.09
N MET A 704 8.04 -29.83 -9.90
CA MET A 704 8.67 -31.13 -10.22
C MET A 704 8.05 -32.32 -9.50
N SER A 705 7.34 -32.09 -8.39
CA SER A 705 6.56 -33.15 -7.73
C SER A 705 5.51 -33.77 -8.67
N ALA A 706 5.04 -33.05 -9.69
CA ALA A 706 4.12 -33.56 -10.71
C ALA A 706 4.76 -34.64 -11.62
N ARG A 707 6.09 -34.79 -11.62
CA ARG A 707 6.77 -35.88 -12.37
C ARG A 707 6.29 -37.26 -11.95
N GLN A 708 5.80 -37.42 -10.72
CA GLN A 708 5.24 -38.70 -10.26
C GLN A 708 4.01 -39.15 -11.07
N PHE A 709 3.35 -38.23 -11.78
CA PHE A 709 2.20 -38.53 -12.63
C PHE A 709 2.59 -38.88 -14.07
N VAL A 710 3.88 -38.85 -14.41
CA VAL A 710 4.39 -39.27 -15.72
C VAL A 710 4.55 -40.79 -15.70
N LEU A 711 3.57 -41.50 -16.27
CA LEU A 711 3.60 -42.94 -16.42
C LEU A 711 3.94 -43.30 -17.87
N VAL A 712 5.06 -43.99 -18.05
CA VAL A 712 5.54 -44.46 -19.36
C VAL A 712 5.55 -45.98 -19.33
N GLY A 713 4.80 -46.61 -20.24
CA GLY A 713 4.75 -48.06 -20.39
C GLY A 713 5.82 -48.58 -21.34
N GLN A 714 5.94 -49.91 -21.45
CA GLN A 714 6.74 -50.55 -22.49
C GLN A 714 5.87 -50.90 -23.70
N GLY A 715 6.42 -50.68 -24.88
CA GLY A 715 5.87 -51.06 -26.17
C GLY A 715 6.95 -51.71 -27.05
N GLU A 716 6.60 -52.00 -28.31
CA GLU A 716 7.55 -52.54 -29.27
C GLU A 716 8.54 -51.46 -29.72
N ILE A 717 9.83 -51.79 -29.73
CA ILE A 717 10.86 -50.88 -30.21
C ILE A 717 10.88 -50.94 -31.75
N PRO A 718 10.61 -49.84 -32.47
CA PRO A 718 10.61 -49.84 -33.92
C PRO A 718 11.99 -50.19 -34.51
N PRO A 719 12.07 -50.86 -35.67
CA PRO A 719 13.32 -51.11 -36.39
C PRO A 719 14.25 -49.89 -36.47
N MET A 720 15.56 -50.16 -36.47
CA MET A 720 16.58 -49.11 -36.64
C MET A 720 16.36 -48.36 -37.96
N GLY A 721 16.40 -47.03 -37.94
CA GLY A 721 16.18 -46.18 -39.10
C GLY A 721 14.72 -45.82 -39.39
N GLU A 722 13.75 -46.45 -38.74
CA GLU A 722 12.31 -46.18 -38.96
C GLU A 722 11.84 -44.89 -38.27
N TRP A 723 11.16 -44.03 -39.02
CA TRP A 723 10.61 -42.77 -38.50
C TRP A 723 9.29 -42.99 -37.76
N GLN A 724 9.24 -42.51 -36.51
CA GLN A 724 8.00 -42.35 -35.76
C GLN A 724 7.58 -40.89 -35.84
N GLU A 725 6.46 -40.63 -36.53
CA GLU A 725 6.01 -39.29 -36.87
C GLU A 725 4.70 -38.92 -36.18
N VAL A 726 4.62 -37.68 -35.69
CA VAL A 726 3.50 -37.15 -34.91
C VAL A 726 3.17 -35.74 -35.38
N GLU A 727 1.87 -35.47 -35.57
CA GLU A 727 1.34 -34.15 -35.90
C GLU A 727 0.36 -33.66 -34.82
N CYS A 728 0.37 -32.36 -34.57
CA CYS A 728 -0.45 -31.71 -33.56
C CYS A 728 -1.19 -30.49 -34.14
N PRO A 729 -2.48 -30.29 -33.79
CA PRO A 729 -3.14 -29.02 -33.99
C PRO A 729 -2.53 -27.92 -33.11
N ALA A 730 -2.77 -26.67 -33.48
CA ALA A 730 -2.48 -25.52 -32.62
C ALA A 730 -3.55 -25.39 -31.52
N ARG A 731 -3.39 -24.43 -30.59
CA ARG A 731 -4.40 -24.14 -29.57
C ARG A 731 -4.80 -22.68 -29.50
N VAL A 732 -6.02 -22.43 -29.04
CA VAL A 732 -6.50 -21.12 -28.61
C VAL A 732 -7.13 -21.25 -27.23
N ASP A 733 -6.76 -20.38 -26.30
CA ASP A 733 -7.40 -20.31 -24.98
C ASP A 733 -8.58 -19.34 -25.10
N LEU A 734 -9.80 -19.86 -24.98
CA LEU A 734 -11.03 -19.08 -25.05
C LEU A 734 -11.24 -18.25 -23.78
N SER A 735 -10.84 -18.80 -22.63
CA SER A 735 -10.88 -18.13 -21.33
C SER A 735 -9.94 -18.79 -20.32
N GLY A 736 -9.54 -18.04 -19.28
CA GLY A 736 -8.84 -18.56 -18.09
C GLY A 736 -7.31 -18.63 -18.12
N GLY A 737 -6.67 -18.42 -19.27
CA GLY A 737 -5.20 -18.42 -19.35
C GLY A 737 -4.55 -17.40 -18.40
N TRP A 738 -3.38 -17.74 -17.86
CA TRP A 738 -2.71 -17.21 -16.66
C TRP A 738 -3.09 -17.88 -15.34
N SER A 739 -4.31 -18.41 -15.20
CA SER A 739 -4.66 -19.20 -14.00
C SER A 739 -3.90 -20.55 -13.95
N ASP A 740 -3.41 -21.01 -15.10
CA ASP A 740 -2.56 -22.20 -15.27
C ASP A 740 -1.08 -21.98 -14.92
N THR A 741 -0.69 -20.75 -14.59
CA THR A 741 0.72 -20.39 -14.39
C THR A 741 1.14 -20.63 -12.93
N PRO A 742 2.17 -21.44 -12.66
CA PRO A 742 2.79 -21.53 -11.34
C PRO A 742 3.32 -20.16 -10.87
N PRO A 743 3.09 -19.77 -9.61
CA PRO A 743 2.47 -20.55 -8.52
C PRO A 743 0.93 -20.45 -8.42
N ILE A 744 0.28 -19.54 -9.15
CA ILE A 744 -1.18 -19.26 -9.09
C ILE A 744 -1.98 -20.56 -9.10
N ALA A 745 -1.70 -21.31 -10.15
CA ALA A 745 -1.99 -22.71 -10.38
C ALA A 745 -2.22 -23.65 -9.17
N PHE A 746 -1.26 -23.68 -8.23
CA PHE A 746 -1.25 -24.62 -7.11
C PHE A 746 -1.49 -23.91 -5.77
N GLU A 747 -1.47 -22.58 -5.73
CA GLU A 747 -1.82 -21.79 -4.54
C GLU A 747 -3.31 -21.45 -4.49
N TYR A 748 -3.94 -21.22 -5.66
CA TYR A 748 -5.37 -20.87 -5.78
C TYR A 748 -6.16 -21.93 -6.57
N GLY A 749 -5.51 -22.59 -7.53
CA GLY A 749 -6.18 -23.42 -8.53
C GLY A 749 -6.29 -22.67 -9.85
N GLY A 750 -6.45 -23.42 -10.94
CA GLY A 750 -6.53 -22.87 -12.29
C GLY A 750 -7.60 -23.54 -13.12
N VAL A 751 -8.23 -22.77 -14.00
CA VAL A 751 -9.22 -23.26 -14.96
C VAL A 751 -8.97 -22.59 -16.29
N VAL A 752 -8.79 -23.39 -17.34
CA VAL A 752 -8.58 -22.89 -18.71
C VAL A 752 -9.50 -23.63 -19.66
N VAL A 753 -10.31 -22.87 -20.39
CA VAL A 753 -11.09 -23.38 -21.52
C VAL A 753 -10.30 -23.11 -22.80
N ASN A 754 -9.97 -24.17 -23.52
CA ASN A 754 -9.18 -24.06 -24.74
C ASN A 754 -9.75 -24.95 -25.85
N VAL A 755 -9.35 -24.66 -27.08
CA VAL A 755 -9.78 -25.37 -28.28
C VAL A 755 -8.56 -25.78 -29.12
N ALA A 756 -8.55 -27.04 -29.57
CA ALA A 756 -7.57 -27.53 -30.54
C ALA A 756 -8.00 -27.12 -31.96
N VAL A 757 -7.09 -26.49 -32.71
CA VAL A 757 -7.43 -25.89 -34.01
C VAL A 757 -6.43 -26.27 -35.11
N LYS A 758 -6.96 -26.61 -36.27
CA LYS A 758 -6.22 -26.62 -37.54
C LYS A 758 -6.20 -25.20 -38.09
N VAL A 759 -5.05 -24.78 -38.61
CA VAL A 759 -4.86 -23.48 -39.25
C VAL A 759 -4.78 -23.73 -40.75
N ASP A 760 -5.70 -23.13 -41.51
CA ASP A 760 -5.82 -23.35 -42.96
C ASP A 760 -5.90 -24.84 -43.35
N GLY A 761 -6.68 -25.60 -42.56
CA GLY A 761 -6.92 -27.03 -42.76
C GLY A 761 -5.78 -27.95 -42.34
N LYS A 762 -4.65 -27.42 -41.85
CA LYS A 762 -3.45 -28.20 -41.51
C LYS A 762 -3.22 -28.28 -40.00
N ARG A 763 -2.58 -29.36 -39.56
CA ARG A 763 -1.93 -29.48 -38.25
C ARG A 763 -0.54 -28.87 -38.38
N PRO A 764 -0.30 -27.65 -37.87
CA PRO A 764 0.87 -26.88 -38.28
C PRO A 764 2.13 -27.24 -37.47
N ILE A 765 2.04 -28.13 -36.49
CA ILE A 765 3.11 -28.48 -35.55
C ILE A 765 3.34 -29.98 -35.64
N GLY A 766 4.59 -30.42 -35.71
CA GLY A 766 4.89 -31.85 -35.72
C GLY A 766 6.34 -32.16 -35.40
N ALA A 767 6.59 -33.44 -35.17
CA ALA A 767 7.91 -33.97 -34.92
C ALA A 767 8.02 -35.41 -35.41
N ARG A 768 9.25 -35.84 -35.70
CA ARG A 768 9.56 -37.25 -35.95
C ARG A 768 10.88 -37.62 -35.31
N ALA A 769 10.98 -38.87 -34.87
CA ALA A 769 12.20 -39.41 -34.28
C ALA A 769 12.49 -40.81 -34.84
N ARG A 770 13.76 -41.15 -34.98
CA ARG A 770 14.23 -42.50 -35.32
C ARG A 770 15.50 -42.84 -34.57
N ARG A 771 15.73 -44.14 -34.38
CA ARG A 771 17.03 -44.65 -33.92
C ARG A 771 17.99 -44.72 -35.11
N ILE A 772 19.26 -44.38 -34.88
CA ILE A 772 20.34 -44.44 -35.88
C ILE A 772 21.50 -45.29 -35.36
N PRO A 773 22.28 -45.97 -36.23
CA PRO A 773 23.42 -46.77 -35.80
C PRO A 773 24.53 -45.94 -35.14
N GLU A 774 24.76 -44.71 -35.60
CA GLU A 774 25.81 -43.85 -35.07
C GLU A 774 25.44 -43.37 -33.66
N PRO A 775 26.33 -43.50 -32.67
CA PRO A 775 26.02 -43.22 -31.26
C PRO A 775 26.09 -41.73 -30.93
N ARG A 776 25.31 -40.92 -31.64
CA ARG A 776 25.21 -39.46 -31.51
C ARG A 776 23.76 -39.00 -31.55
N LEU A 777 23.51 -37.77 -31.11
CA LEU A 777 22.20 -37.14 -31.27
C LEU A 777 22.23 -36.16 -32.44
N VAL A 778 21.29 -36.30 -33.37
CA VAL A 778 21.12 -35.39 -34.51
C VAL A 778 19.79 -34.65 -34.34
N LEU A 779 19.86 -33.36 -34.02
CA LEU A 779 18.72 -32.53 -33.62
C LEU A 779 18.44 -31.49 -34.72
N SER A 780 17.33 -31.63 -35.43
CA SER A 780 16.92 -30.73 -36.51
C SER A 780 15.64 -29.99 -36.16
N SER A 781 15.65 -28.67 -36.29
CA SER A 781 14.48 -27.82 -36.06
C SER A 781 14.20 -26.98 -37.30
N ARG A 782 12.99 -27.10 -37.85
CA ARG A 782 12.50 -26.28 -38.96
C ARG A 782 11.45 -25.30 -38.47
N SER A 783 11.59 -24.02 -38.78
CA SER A 783 10.63 -22.99 -38.36
C SER A 783 10.25 -22.08 -39.51
N GLY A 784 8.98 -21.67 -39.53
CA GLY A 784 8.42 -20.75 -40.52
C GLY A 784 7.62 -21.45 -41.63
N PRO A 785 6.87 -20.67 -42.43
CA PRO A 785 6.14 -21.17 -43.58
C PRO A 785 7.10 -21.78 -44.62
N PRO A 786 6.63 -22.70 -45.49
CA PRO A 786 7.47 -23.43 -46.44
C PRO A 786 8.40 -22.53 -47.27
N ASP A 787 7.89 -21.36 -47.70
CA ASP A 787 8.58 -20.45 -48.61
C ASP A 787 9.70 -19.62 -47.94
N CYS A 788 9.77 -19.61 -46.61
CA CYS A 788 10.78 -18.90 -45.82
C CYS A 788 11.34 -19.75 -44.66
N SER A 789 11.29 -21.09 -44.78
CA SER A 789 11.64 -21.97 -43.67
C SER A 789 13.14 -21.96 -43.35
N VAL A 790 13.49 -21.74 -42.08
CA VAL A 790 14.86 -21.86 -41.58
C VAL A 790 15.00 -23.22 -40.92
N THR A 791 15.96 -24.02 -41.39
CA THR A 791 16.31 -25.31 -40.79
C THR A 791 17.64 -25.20 -40.08
N THR A 792 17.65 -25.46 -38.77
CA THR A 792 18.85 -25.51 -37.93
C THR A 792 19.12 -26.96 -37.55
N GLN A 793 20.33 -27.44 -37.80
CA GLN A 793 20.78 -28.77 -37.40
C GLN A 793 21.89 -28.65 -36.36
N THR A 794 21.72 -29.36 -35.25
CA THR A 794 22.69 -29.46 -34.16
C THR A 794 23.05 -30.93 -33.98
N VAL A 795 24.34 -31.25 -33.95
CA VAL A 795 24.83 -32.60 -33.66
C VAL A 795 25.48 -32.58 -32.28
N CYS A 796 25.08 -33.50 -31.40
CA CYS A 796 25.69 -33.65 -30.08
C CYS A 796 26.46 -34.97 -30.03
N ASN A 797 27.77 -34.88 -29.80
CA ASN A 797 28.66 -36.02 -29.65
C ASN A 797 29.06 -36.24 -28.18
N ASP A 798 29.02 -35.17 -27.37
CA ASP A 798 29.42 -35.18 -25.97
C ASP A 798 28.32 -34.65 -25.04
N LEU A 799 28.38 -35.04 -23.76
CA LEU A 799 27.47 -34.50 -22.73
C LEU A 799 27.58 -32.97 -22.58
N ALA A 800 28.73 -32.38 -22.93
CA ALA A 800 28.93 -30.93 -22.91
C ALA A 800 28.01 -30.19 -23.89
N ASP A 801 27.69 -30.80 -25.03
CA ASP A 801 26.84 -30.22 -26.08
C ASP A 801 25.39 -30.03 -25.62
N LEU A 802 24.99 -30.71 -24.54
CA LEU A 802 23.65 -30.70 -23.95
C LEU A 802 23.52 -29.72 -22.78
N LYS A 803 24.61 -29.11 -22.28
CA LYS A 803 24.58 -28.30 -21.03
C LYS A 803 23.77 -27.01 -21.12
N ASP A 804 23.56 -26.48 -22.33
CA ASP A 804 22.81 -25.25 -22.59
C ASP A 804 21.31 -25.49 -22.83
N TYR A 805 20.80 -26.70 -22.59
CA TYR A 805 19.39 -27.08 -22.81
C TYR A 805 18.36 -26.15 -22.14
N CYS A 806 18.71 -25.52 -21.02
CA CYS A 806 17.86 -24.58 -20.29
C CYS A 806 17.91 -23.14 -20.84
N GLN A 807 18.70 -22.87 -21.90
CA GLN A 807 18.80 -21.57 -22.56
C GLN A 807 17.92 -21.54 -23.82
N PRO A 808 16.77 -20.84 -23.83
CA PRO A 808 15.81 -20.91 -24.95
C PRO A 808 16.37 -20.48 -26.33
N HIS A 809 17.42 -19.67 -26.35
CA HIS A 809 18.07 -19.19 -27.58
C HIS A 809 19.20 -20.11 -28.07
N ALA A 810 19.57 -21.13 -27.30
CA ALA A 810 20.61 -22.06 -27.71
C ALA A 810 20.12 -22.95 -28.88
N PRO A 811 20.98 -23.26 -29.87
CA PRO A 811 20.60 -24.11 -30.99
C PRO A 811 20.08 -25.47 -30.54
N GLY A 812 18.84 -25.79 -30.87
CA GLY A 812 18.20 -27.06 -30.51
C GLY A 812 17.85 -27.21 -29.02
N ALA A 813 17.82 -26.14 -28.22
CA ALA A 813 17.57 -26.18 -26.78
C ALA A 813 16.37 -27.03 -26.36
N LEU A 814 15.23 -26.88 -27.06
CA LEU A 814 14.03 -27.68 -26.83
C LEU A 814 14.28 -29.18 -27.02
N LEU A 815 14.95 -29.56 -28.12
CA LEU A 815 15.26 -30.96 -28.42
C LEU A 815 16.25 -31.54 -27.41
N LYS A 816 17.27 -30.76 -27.01
CA LYS A 816 18.21 -31.13 -25.94
C LYS A 816 17.47 -31.37 -24.62
N ALA A 817 16.54 -30.48 -24.27
CA ALA A 817 15.72 -30.61 -23.06
C ALA A 817 14.83 -31.86 -23.11
N VAL A 818 14.24 -32.19 -24.27
CA VAL A 818 13.48 -33.44 -24.44
C VAL A 818 14.36 -34.64 -24.19
N CYS A 819 15.56 -34.73 -24.77
CA CYS A 819 16.47 -35.87 -24.55
C CYS A 819 16.80 -36.10 -23.06
N LEU A 820 16.82 -35.04 -22.25
CA LEU A 820 17.06 -35.13 -20.81
C LEU A 820 15.78 -35.48 -20.04
N CYS A 821 14.67 -34.82 -20.34
CA CYS A 821 13.39 -35.03 -19.65
C CYS A 821 12.74 -36.38 -19.98
N SER A 822 13.05 -36.97 -21.14
CA SER A 822 12.60 -38.30 -21.55
C SER A 822 13.55 -39.43 -21.15
N ASP A 823 14.57 -39.13 -20.32
CA ASP A 823 15.59 -40.07 -19.86
C ASP A 823 16.38 -40.80 -20.98
N VAL A 824 16.43 -40.20 -22.19
CA VAL A 824 17.30 -40.70 -23.29
C VAL A 824 18.77 -40.51 -22.93
N VAL A 825 19.10 -39.38 -22.29
CA VAL A 825 20.44 -39.06 -21.77
C VAL A 825 20.36 -38.61 -20.31
N CYS A 826 21.34 -39.00 -19.50
CA CYS A 826 21.51 -38.53 -18.13
C CYS A 826 22.86 -37.80 -17.99
N LEU A 827 22.81 -36.48 -17.73
CA LEU A 827 24.01 -35.62 -17.59
C LEU A 827 24.85 -35.96 -16.34
N THR A 828 24.25 -36.55 -15.31
CA THR A 828 24.94 -36.90 -14.06
C THR A 828 25.51 -38.32 -14.07
N SER A 829 25.28 -39.07 -15.15
CA SER A 829 25.84 -40.40 -15.34
C SER A 829 27.36 -40.34 -15.50
N PRO A 830 28.12 -41.30 -14.94
CA PRO A 830 29.56 -41.39 -15.18
C PRO A 830 29.91 -41.84 -16.62
N LEU A 831 28.93 -42.32 -17.38
CA LEU A 831 29.10 -42.81 -18.76
C LEU A 831 29.12 -41.67 -19.78
N SER A 832 29.94 -41.79 -20.83
CA SER A 832 29.93 -40.85 -21.96
C SER A 832 28.60 -40.88 -22.71
N LEU A 833 28.30 -39.85 -23.50
CA LEU A 833 27.08 -39.81 -24.31
C LEU A 833 26.97 -41.04 -25.22
N GLU A 834 28.03 -41.36 -25.94
CA GLU A 834 28.13 -42.55 -26.79
C GLU A 834 27.81 -43.85 -26.03
N GLN A 835 28.40 -44.06 -24.85
CA GLN A 835 28.16 -45.24 -24.03
C GLN A 835 26.70 -45.35 -23.59
N GLN A 836 26.09 -44.23 -23.17
CA GLN A 836 24.68 -44.21 -22.76
C GLN A 836 23.75 -44.59 -23.93
N LEU A 837 24.02 -44.05 -25.13
CA LEU A 837 23.23 -44.30 -26.32
C LEU A 837 23.34 -45.75 -26.81
N ILE A 838 24.56 -46.29 -26.89
CA ILE A 838 24.78 -47.69 -27.29
C ILE A 838 24.12 -48.66 -26.30
N GLN A 839 24.37 -48.48 -24.99
CA GLN A 839 23.89 -49.42 -23.98
C GLN A 839 22.37 -49.45 -23.86
N ARG A 840 21.70 -48.30 -24.03
CA ARG A 840 20.25 -48.21 -23.87
C ARG A 840 19.48 -48.49 -25.17
N TRP A 841 20.01 -48.02 -26.30
CA TRP A 841 19.23 -47.94 -27.54
C TRP A 841 19.88 -48.64 -28.74
N GLY A 842 21.10 -49.17 -28.58
CA GLY A 842 21.87 -49.85 -29.63
C GLY A 842 22.50 -48.91 -30.67
N GLY A 843 22.48 -47.60 -30.41
CA GLY A 843 22.90 -46.54 -31.33
C GLY A 843 22.38 -45.18 -30.85
N GLY A 844 22.47 -44.16 -31.71
CA GLY A 844 21.99 -42.80 -31.43
C GLY A 844 20.54 -42.54 -31.82
N LEU A 845 20.12 -41.27 -31.74
CA LEU A 845 18.79 -40.83 -32.15
C LEU A 845 18.88 -39.63 -33.09
N GLU A 846 17.98 -39.59 -34.06
CA GLU A 846 17.76 -38.43 -34.92
C GLU A 846 16.34 -37.88 -34.69
N LEU A 847 16.26 -36.60 -34.31
CA LEU A 847 15.03 -35.90 -33.93
C LEU A 847 14.81 -34.72 -34.85
N HIS A 848 13.68 -34.69 -35.54
CA HIS A 848 13.26 -33.57 -36.39
C HIS A 848 11.99 -32.95 -35.80
N SER A 849 11.95 -31.63 -35.73
CA SER A 849 10.77 -30.88 -35.27
C SER A 849 10.44 -29.76 -36.26
N TRP A 850 9.16 -29.48 -36.45
CA TRP A 850 8.72 -28.37 -37.32
C TRP A 850 7.53 -27.61 -36.77
N SER A 851 7.49 -26.32 -37.11
CA SER A 851 6.26 -25.52 -37.02
C SER A 851 6.09 -24.61 -38.23
N GLN A 852 4.91 -24.69 -38.83
CA GLN A 852 4.44 -23.79 -39.89
C GLN A 852 3.96 -22.44 -39.34
N LEU A 853 3.88 -22.29 -38.00
CA LEU A 853 3.51 -21.05 -37.34
C LEU A 853 4.76 -20.22 -37.03
N PRO A 854 4.67 -18.88 -37.08
CA PRO A 854 5.75 -18.00 -36.69
C PRO A 854 6.12 -18.16 -35.21
N HIS A 855 7.38 -17.93 -34.88
CA HIS A 855 7.83 -17.94 -33.49
C HIS A 855 7.12 -16.82 -32.70
N GLY A 856 6.65 -17.13 -31.48
CA GLY A 856 5.85 -16.18 -30.70
C GLY A 856 4.42 -15.99 -31.21
N SER A 857 3.85 -16.99 -31.92
CA SER A 857 2.45 -16.99 -32.39
C SER A 857 1.40 -16.80 -31.28
N GLY A 858 1.73 -17.21 -30.05
CA GLY A 858 0.77 -17.28 -28.94
C GLY A 858 -0.16 -18.51 -28.98
N LEU A 859 -0.05 -19.37 -30.01
CA LEU A 859 -0.92 -20.54 -30.20
C LEU A 859 -0.39 -21.82 -29.51
N GLY A 860 0.41 -21.66 -28.46
CA GLY A 860 1.02 -22.77 -27.72
C GLY A 860 2.11 -23.55 -28.48
N THR A 861 2.69 -22.97 -29.53
CA THR A 861 3.60 -23.66 -30.46
C THR A 861 4.75 -24.38 -29.75
N SER A 862 5.48 -23.72 -28.84
CA SER A 862 6.66 -24.31 -28.19
C SER A 862 6.31 -25.54 -27.35
N SER A 863 5.26 -25.46 -26.54
CA SER A 863 4.88 -26.56 -25.64
C SER A 863 4.20 -27.72 -26.35
N ILE A 864 3.39 -27.42 -27.37
CA ILE A 864 2.80 -28.45 -28.23
C ILE A 864 3.91 -29.16 -29.03
N LEU A 865 4.92 -28.42 -29.49
CA LEU A 865 6.09 -29.00 -30.14
C LEU A 865 6.89 -29.88 -29.17
N ALA A 866 7.08 -29.46 -27.91
CA ALA A 866 7.66 -30.30 -26.87
C ALA A 866 6.91 -31.63 -26.72
N GLY A 867 5.56 -31.56 -26.69
CA GLY A 867 4.70 -32.74 -26.66
C GLY A 867 4.86 -33.65 -27.88
N ALA A 868 4.92 -33.08 -29.09
CA ALA A 868 5.13 -33.84 -30.32
C ALA A 868 6.48 -34.56 -30.32
N VAL A 869 7.55 -33.89 -29.88
CA VAL A 869 8.89 -34.48 -29.82
C VAL A 869 8.96 -35.56 -28.74
N LEU A 870 8.40 -35.33 -27.55
CA LEU A 870 8.30 -36.35 -26.49
C LEU A 870 7.55 -37.58 -26.98
N ALA A 871 6.40 -37.39 -27.63
CA ALA A 871 5.61 -38.47 -28.22
C ALA A 871 6.40 -39.27 -29.27
N ALA A 872 7.11 -38.59 -30.18
CA ALA A 872 7.94 -39.24 -31.19
C ALA A 872 9.11 -40.02 -30.56
N VAL A 873 9.78 -39.43 -29.55
CA VAL A 873 10.88 -40.06 -28.81
C VAL A 873 10.40 -41.30 -28.08
N TYR A 874 9.32 -41.21 -27.28
CA TYR A 874 8.76 -42.37 -26.58
C TYR A 874 8.45 -43.50 -27.56
N ARG A 875 7.82 -43.20 -28.70
CA ARG A 875 7.54 -44.24 -29.70
C ARG A 875 8.81 -44.86 -30.29
N CYS A 876 9.82 -44.06 -30.65
CA CYS A 876 11.04 -44.58 -31.27
C CYS A 876 11.92 -45.38 -30.29
N THR A 877 11.77 -45.15 -28.99
CA THR A 877 12.45 -45.90 -27.92
C THR A 877 11.64 -47.10 -27.41
N GLY A 878 10.50 -47.42 -28.03
CA GLY A 878 9.60 -48.51 -27.60
C GLY A 878 8.92 -48.25 -26.25
N GLN A 879 8.67 -46.98 -25.95
CA GLN A 879 7.91 -46.53 -24.79
C GLN A 879 6.48 -46.15 -25.21
N SER A 880 5.49 -46.54 -24.41
CA SER A 880 4.09 -46.13 -24.58
C SER A 880 3.72 -45.02 -23.59
N TYR A 881 2.82 -44.13 -23.98
CA TYR A 881 2.39 -43.00 -23.16
C TYR A 881 0.89 -42.79 -23.30
N ASP A 882 0.28 -42.23 -22.26
CA ASP A 882 -1.06 -41.63 -22.32
C ASP A 882 -0.96 -40.10 -22.36
N THR A 883 -2.05 -39.44 -22.80
CA THR A 883 -2.06 -37.98 -22.95
C THR A 883 -1.92 -37.23 -21.62
N SER A 884 -2.41 -37.80 -20.51
CA SER A 884 -2.27 -37.20 -19.18
C SER A 884 -0.80 -37.20 -18.75
N SER A 885 -0.11 -38.33 -18.88
CA SER A 885 1.32 -38.48 -18.63
C SER A 885 2.14 -37.51 -19.50
N LEU A 886 1.74 -37.31 -20.76
CA LEU A 886 2.39 -36.34 -21.66
C LEU A 886 2.21 -34.88 -21.19
N ILE A 887 1.02 -34.50 -20.68
CA ILE A 887 0.79 -33.16 -20.10
C ILE A 887 1.77 -32.88 -18.95
N TYR A 888 1.97 -33.85 -18.05
CA TYR A 888 2.91 -33.71 -16.93
C TYR A 888 4.37 -33.69 -17.38
N ALA A 889 4.73 -34.49 -18.41
CA ALA A 889 6.07 -34.47 -18.99
C ALA A 889 6.40 -33.12 -19.65
N ILE A 890 5.42 -32.50 -20.32
CA ILE A 890 5.56 -31.15 -20.88
C ILE A 890 5.68 -30.12 -19.76
N LEU A 891 4.85 -30.21 -18.71
CA LEU A 891 4.94 -29.31 -17.57
C LEU A 891 6.34 -29.37 -16.92
N HIS A 892 6.90 -30.56 -16.77
CA HIS A 892 8.28 -30.75 -16.32
C HIS A 892 9.27 -30.02 -17.24
N LEU A 893 9.20 -30.27 -18.55
CA LEU A 893 10.11 -29.67 -19.52
C LEU A 893 10.00 -28.13 -19.55
N GLU A 894 8.79 -27.58 -19.52
CA GLU A 894 8.53 -26.15 -19.54
C GLU A 894 9.12 -25.46 -18.31
N GLN A 895 8.98 -26.07 -17.13
CA GLN A 895 9.55 -25.52 -15.90
C GLN A 895 11.08 -25.50 -15.88
N VAL A 896 11.73 -26.36 -16.68
CA VAL A 896 13.19 -26.39 -16.82
C VAL A 896 13.69 -25.39 -17.87
N THR A 897 12.82 -24.93 -18.77
CA THR A 897 13.17 -24.06 -19.90
C THR A 897 12.60 -22.64 -19.76
N THR A 898 11.28 -22.47 -19.89
CA THR A 898 10.62 -21.16 -19.95
C THR A 898 9.96 -20.74 -18.64
N GLY A 899 9.63 -21.70 -17.77
CA GLY A 899 8.85 -21.51 -16.54
C GLY A 899 7.33 -21.52 -16.76
N GLY A 900 6.83 -21.89 -17.95
CA GLY A 900 5.42 -21.82 -18.35
C GLY A 900 4.45 -22.73 -17.55
N GLY A 901 3.15 -22.44 -17.66
CA GLY A 901 2.06 -23.23 -17.06
C GLY A 901 1.78 -24.56 -17.78
N TRP A 902 0.82 -25.35 -17.28
CA TRP A 902 0.46 -26.62 -17.92
C TRP A 902 -0.22 -26.43 -19.27
N GLN A 903 -0.02 -27.39 -20.17
CA GLN A 903 -0.43 -27.27 -21.55
C GLN A 903 -1.26 -28.49 -21.96
N VAL A 904 -2.55 -28.25 -22.22
CA VAL A 904 -3.52 -29.29 -22.60
C VAL A 904 -3.97 -29.15 -24.06
N GLY A 905 -3.91 -27.92 -24.60
CA GLY A 905 -4.57 -27.50 -25.83
C GLY A 905 -4.40 -28.41 -27.04
N GLY A 906 -3.23 -28.41 -27.68
CA GLY A 906 -3.02 -29.18 -28.92
C GLY A 906 -2.93 -30.70 -28.71
N LEU A 907 -2.82 -31.16 -27.46
CA LEU A 907 -2.66 -32.59 -27.14
C LEU A 907 -4.00 -33.32 -27.13
N VAL A 908 -5.04 -32.67 -26.62
CA VAL A 908 -6.39 -33.23 -26.53
C VAL A 908 -7.29 -32.54 -27.56
N GLY A 909 -8.00 -33.31 -28.38
CA GLY A 909 -8.90 -32.73 -29.38
C GLY A 909 -10.13 -32.02 -28.80
N GLY A 910 -10.77 -31.20 -29.63
CA GLY A 910 -12.02 -30.49 -29.37
C GLY A 910 -11.88 -29.26 -28.48
N VAL A 911 -13.04 -28.75 -28.07
CA VAL A 911 -13.16 -27.76 -26.99
C VAL A 911 -13.15 -28.51 -25.66
N LYS A 912 -12.39 -28.00 -24.70
CA LYS A 912 -12.12 -28.68 -23.43
C LYS A 912 -11.84 -27.67 -22.34
N VAL A 913 -12.09 -28.12 -21.11
CA VAL A 913 -11.77 -27.41 -19.89
C VAL A 913 -10.74 -28.21 -19.11
N ALA A 914 -9.68 -27.55 -18.67
CA ALA A 914 -8.64 -28.12 -17.83
C ALA A 914 -8.68 -27.44 -16.46
N ARG A 915 -8.68 -28.23 -15.38
CA ARG A 915 -8.80 -27.74 -14.00
C ARG A 915 -7.66 -28.23 -13.13
N SER A 916 -7.21 -27.41 -12.19
CA SER A 916 -6.32 -27.82 -11.11
C SER A 916 -6.89 -27.39 -9.75
N ARG A 917 -6.53 -28.14 -8.70
CA ARG A 917 -6.81 -27.76 -7.32
C ARG A 917 -5.60 -27.02 -6.72
N PRO A 918 -5.80 -26.18 -5.68
CA PRO A 918 -4.72 -25.52 -4.95
C PRO A 918 -3.93 -26.50 -4.06
N ILE A 919 -3.26 -27.47 -4.69
CA ILE A 919 -2.50 -28.50 -3.97
C ILE A 919 -1.30 -28.96 -4.79
N LEU A 920 -0.22 -29.29 -4.09
CA LEU A 920 0.90 -30.06 -4.61
C LEU A 920 0.79 -31.52 -4.15
N PRO A 921 1.17 -32.50 -4.98
CA PRO A 921 1.68 -32.34 -6.33
C PRO A 921 0.60 -31.88 -7.33
N LEU A 922 0.98 -30.95 -8.20
CA LEU A 922 0.06 -30.27 -9.10
C LEU A 922 -0.56 -31.25 -10.10
N ARG A 923 -1.89 -31.37 -10.07
CA ARG A 923 -2.68 -32.27 -10.91
C ARG A 923 -3.62 -31.47 -11.81
N VAL A 924 -3.72 -31.90 -13.08
CA VAL A 924 -4.60 -31.30 -14.08
C VAL A 924 -5.63 -32.33 -14.51
N ASP A 925 -6.90 -32.03 -14.25
CA ASP A 925 -8.03 -32.83 -14.71
C ASP A 925 -8.60 -32.19 -16.00
N VAL A 926 -8.68 -32.99 -17.07
CA VAL A 926 -9.10 -32.52 -18.39
C VAL A 926 -10.44 -33.13 -18.77
N GLU A 927 -11.39 -32.28 -19.13
CA GLU A 927 -12.72 -32.67 -19.58
C GLU A 927 -12.95 -32.13 -21.00
N ARG A 928 -13.23 -33.04 -21.95
CA ARG A 928 -13.69 -32.65 -23.29
C ARG A 928 -15.16 -32.27 -23.22
N LEU A 929 -15.50 -31.06 -23.65
CA LEU A 929 -16.86 -30.55 -23.61
C LEU A 929 -17.67 -31.16 -24.76
N VAL A 930 -18.86 -31.66 -24.43
CA VAL A 930 -19.83 -32.11 -25.44
C VAL A 930 -20.57 -30.88 -25.95
N LEU A 931 -20.40 -30.58 -27.24
CA LEU A 931 -20.99 -29.41 -27.89
C LEU A 931 -22.21 -29.80 -28.74
N PRO A 932 -23.28 -28.99 -28.77
CA PRO A 932 -24.35 -29.16 -29.75
C PRO A 932 -23.79 -29.10 -31.19
N PRO A 933 -24.22 -29.99 -32.11
CA PRO A 933 -23.69 -30.03 -33.48
C PRO A 933 -23.82 -28.70 -34.23
N ASP A 934 -24.98 -28.04 -34.10
CA ASP A 934 -25.24 -26.72 -34.72
C ASP A 934 -24.31 -25.64 -34.17
N PHE A 935 -24.02 -25.68 -32.86
CA PHE A 935 -23.08 -24.77 -32.22
C PHE A 935 -21.66 -25.00 -32.72
N LEU A 936 -21.21 -26.25 -32.84
CA LEU A 936 -19.89 -26.60 -33.37
C LEU A 936 -19.73 -26.09 -34.82
N MET A 937 -20.74 -26.30 -35.66
CA MET A 937 -20.75 -25.79 -37.04
C MET A 937 -20.68 -24.25 -37.06
N ALA A 938 -21.52 -23.59 -36.27
CA ALA A 938 -21.55 -22.13 -36.21
C ALA A 938 -20.23 -21.54 -35.68
N LEU A 939 -19.62 -22.18 -34.68
CA LEU A 939 -18.32 -21.77 -34.14
C LEU A 939 -17.22 -21.84 -35.21
N GLN A 940 -17.13 -22.94 -35.97
CA GLN A 940 -16.15 -23.09 -37.05
C GLN A 940 -16.33 -22.07 -38.18
N GLN A 941 -17.58 -21.70 -38.51
CA GLN A 941 -17.86 -20.72 -39.57
C GLN A 941 -17.58 -19.26 -39.17
N ARG A 942 -17.34 -19.01 -37.88
CA ARG A 942 -17.24 -17.66 -37.30
C ARG A 942 -15.90 -17.36 -36.62
N LEU A 943 -15.18 -18.38 -36.18
CA LEU A 943 -13.87 -18.25 -35.55
C LEU A 943 -12.79 -18.03 -36.62
N LEU A 944 -12.04 -16.94 -36.49
CA LEU A 944 -10.92 -16.61 -37.38
C LEU A 944 -9.67 -16.28 -36.58
N LEU A 945 -8.51 -16.53 -37.20
CA LEU A 945 -7.19 -16.15 -36.67
C LEU A 945 -6.59 -15.04 -37.51
N ILE A 946 -6.02 -14.02 -36.86
CA ILE A 946 -5.37 -12.89 -37.53
C ILE A 946 -3.96 -12.77 -36.95
N TYR A 947 -2.94 -13.04 -37.75
CA TYR A 947 -1.57 -12.74 -37.37
C TYR A 947 -1.34 -11.23 -37.43
N THR A 948 -0.87 -10.65 -36.34
CA THR A 948 -0.77 -9.19 -36.15
C THR A 948 0.50 -8.57 -36.75
N GLY A 949 1.42 -9.36 -37.31
CA GLY A 949 2.74 -8.89 -37.77
C GLY A 949 3.70 -8.48 -36.64
N LYS A 950 3.24 -8.49 -35.38
CA LYS A 950 4.06 -8.18 -34.20
C LYS A 950 4.45 -9.48 -33.50
N THR A 951 5.71 -9.63 -33.16
CA THR A 951 6.20 -10.72 -32.30
C THR A 951 6.73 -10.15 -30.99
N ARG A 952 6.50 -10.87 -29.88
CA ARG A 952 7.07 -10.53 -28.57
C ARG A 952 7.39 -11.79 -27.78
N LEU A 953 8.42 -11.72 -26.94
CA LEU A 953 8.72 -12.76 -25.97
C LEU A 953 7.70 -12.74 -24.81
N ALA A 954 6.93 -13.82 -24.68
CA ALA A 954 5.97 -14.06 -23.59
C ALA A 954 6.63 -14.04 -22.20
N ARG A 955 7.92 -14.42 -22.12
CA ARG A 955 8.69 -14.56 -20.87
C ARG A 955 8.68 -13.30 -19.99
N ASN A 956 8.77 -12.11 -20.58
CA ASN A 956 8.83 -10.87 -19.81
C ASN A 956 7.48 -10.56 -19.14
N LEU A 957 6.36 -10.79 -19.85
CA LEU A 957 5.03 -10.59 -19.28
C LEU A 957 4.75 -11.58 -18.14
N GLN A 958 5.22 -12.82 -18.29
CA GLN A 958 5.07 -13.85 -17.26
C GLN A 958 5.83 -13.48 -15.97
N GLN A 959 7.03 -12.91 -16.07
CA GLN A 959 7.77 -12.44 -14.89
C GLN A 959 6.98 -11.39 -14.10
N ASP A 960 6.33 -10.46 -14.80
CA ASP A 960 5.52 -9.42 -14.16
C ASP A 960 4.27 -10.01 -13.48
N VAL A 961 3.59 -10.96 -14.15
CA VAL A 961 2.44 -11.69 -13.58
C VAL A 961 2.83 -12.40 -12.27
N VAL A 962 3.92 -13.17 -12.29
CA VAL A 962 4.38 -13.94 -11.12
C VAL A 962 4.86 -13.00 -10.01
N ARG A 963 5.58 -11.92 -10.35
CA ARG A 963 5.99 -10.90 -9.37
C ARG A 963 4.78 -10.30 -8.67
N ASN A 964 3.82 -9.81 -9.44
CA ASN A 964 2.63 -9.17 -8.90
C ASN A 964 1.77 -10.13 -8.06
N TRP A 965 1.73 -11.41 -8.44
CA TRP A 965 1.09 -12.45 -7.65
C TRP A 965 1.79 -12.67 -6.31
N TYR A 966 3.13 -12.77 -6.28
CA TYR A 966 3.89 -12.93 -5.03
C TYR A 966 3.75 -11.72 -4.09
N SER A 967 3.69 -10.50 -4.64
CA SER A 967 3.39 -9.29 -3.87
C SER A 967 1.94 -9.26 -3.37
N ARG A 968 1.06 -10.16 -3.86
CA ARG A 968 -0.38 -10.18 -3.58
C ARG A 968 -1.07 -8.85 -3.88
N LEU A 969 -0.75 -8.24 -5.03
CA LEU A 969 -1.45 -7.03 -5.45
C LEU A 969 -2.97 -7.29 -5.48
N PRO A 970 -3.80 -6.49 -4.79
CA PRO A 970 -5.23 -6.79 -4.65
C PRO A 970 -5.96 -6.90 -5.99
N SER A 971 -5.57 -6.09 -6.98
CA SER A 971 -6.11 -6.14 -8.35
C SER A 971 -5.80 -7.48 -9.03
N ILE A 972 -4.62 -8.05 -8.80
CA ILE A 972 -4.15 -9.28 -9.43
C ILE A 972 -4.76 -10.50 -8.76
N VAL A 973 -4.83 -10.51 -7.42
CA VAL A 973 -5.50 -11.59 -6.67
C VAL A 973 -6.95 -11.69 -7.08
N ARG A 974 -7.73 -10.59 -7.01
CA ARG A 974 -9.14 -10.56 -7.44
C ARG A 974 -9.30 -10.99 -8.90
N ASN A 975 -8.42 -10.53 -9.77
CA ASN A 975 -8.51 -10.86 -11.20
C ASN A 975 -8.20 -12.34 -11.49
N ALA A 976 -7.36 -13.01 -10.69
CA ALA A 976 -7.15 -14.45 -10.79
C ALA A 976 -8.43 -15.25 -10.45
N GLU A 977 -9.17 -14.82 -9.42
CA GLU A 977 -10.47 -15.42 -9.09
C GLU A 977 -11.48 -15.22 -10.24
N GLN A 978 -11.51 -14.02 -10.79
CA GLN A 978 -12.37 -13.68 -11.92
C GLN A 978 -12.00 -14.43 -13.20
N LEU A 979 -10.72 -14.74 -13.44
CA LEU A 979 -10.27 -15.58 -14.55
C LEU A 979 -10.85 -16.99 -14.43
N VAL A 980 -10.80 -17.58 -13.23
CA VAL A 980 -11.35 -18.92 -12.97
C VAL A 980 -12.87 -18.93 -13.14
N SER A 981 -13.60 -17.98 -12.56
CA SER A 981 -15.06 -17.87 -12.72
C SER A 981 -15.47 -17.70 -14.18
N ASN A 982 -14.80 -16.79 -14.91
CA ASN A 982 -15.07 -16.56 -16.33
C ASN A 982 -14.72 -17.77 -17.21
N ALA A 983 -13.76 -18.62 -16.80
CA ALA A 983 -13.45 -19.84 -17.51
C ALA A 983 -14.55 -20.90 -17.32
N GLU A 984 -15.09 -21.06 -16.12
CA GLU A 984 -16.24 -21.96 -15.89
C GLU A 984 -17.49 -21.49 -16.64
N GLU A 985 -17.78 -20.18 -16.63
CA GLU A 985 -18.87 -19.59 -17.42
C GLU A 985 -18.66 -19.81 -18.93
N CYS A 986 -17.41 -19.71 -19.40
CA CYS A 986 -17.06 -20.00 -20.78
C CYS A 986 -17.30 -21.48 -21.13
N ALA A 987 -17.01 -22.41 -20.22
CA ALA A 987 -17.29 -23.82 -20.42
C ALA A 987 -18.79 -24.08 -20.52
N TRP A 988 -19.60 -23.46 -19.65
CA TRP A 988 -21.06 -23.52 -19.71
C TRP A 988 -21.63 -22.91 -20.98
N ALA A 989 -21.11 -21.77 -21.45
CA ALA A 989 -21.55 -21.16 -22.70
C ALA A 989 -21.33 -22.10 -23.90
N CYS A 990 -20.23 -22.86 -23.89
CA CYS A 990 -19.94 -23.88 -24.91
C CYS A 990 -20.91 -25.06 -24.87
N THR A 991 -21.22 -25.59 -23.67
CA THR A 991 -22.13 -26.75 -23.53
C THR A 991 -23.60 -26.39 -23.76
N GLU A 992 -24.01 -25.18 -23.39
CA GLU A 992 -25.35 -24.62 -23.69
C GLU A 992 -25.53 -24.27 -25.17
N GLY A 993 -24.43 -24.04 -25.90
CA GLY A 993 -24.45 -23.68 -27.32
C GLY A 993 -24.71 -22.20 -27.60
N SER A 994 -24.31 -21.30 -26.69
CA SER A 994 -24.54 -19.85 -26.83
C SER A 994 -23.31 -19.09 -27.32
N LEU A 995 -23.30 -18.70 -28.60
CA LEU A 995 -22.20 -17.92 -29.20
C LEU A 995 -22.06 -16.53 -28.59
N THR A 996 -23.18 -15.90 -28.21
CA THR A 996 -23.17 -14.57 -27.59
C THR A 996 -22.48 -14.62 -26.23
N LYS A 997 -22.88 -15.57 -25.36
CA LYS A 997 -22.25 -15.75 -24.04
C LYS A 997 -20.77 -16.12 -24.18
N LEU A 998 -20.41 -16.94 -25.17
CA LEU A 998 -19.01 -17.24 -25.46
C LEU A 998 -18.22 -15.97 -25.84
N GLY A 999 -18.79 -15.13 -26.71
CA GLY A 999 -18.20 -13.83 -27.09
C GLY A 999 -18.00 -12.90 -25.89
N ASP A 1000 -18.99 -12.81 -25.00
CA ASP A 1000 -18.91 -12.03 -23.76
C ASP A 1000 -17.79 -12.56 -22.83
N CYS A 1001 -17.65 -13.88 -22.70
CA CYS A 1001 -16.56 -14.50 -21.94
C CYS A 1001 -15.19 -14.16 -22.54
N MET A 1002 -15.05 -14.20 -23.87
CA MET A 1002 -13.80 -13.82 -24.56
C MET A 1002 -13.44 -12.34 -24.34
N ASN A 1003 -14.42 -11.44 -24.39
CA ASN A 1003 -14.19 -10.01 -24.16
C ASN A 1003 -13.79 -9.73 -22.71
N ARG A 1004 -14.48 -10.35 -21.74
CA ARG A 1004 -14.09 -10.29 -20.32
C ARG A 1004 -12.69 -10.85 -20.11
N TYR A 1005 -12.38 -11.99 -20.73
CA TYR A 1005 -11.06 -12.60 -20.67
C TYR A 1005 -9.98 -11.67 -21.20
N TRP A 1006 -10.23 -10.93 -22.29
CA TRP A 1006 -9.28 -9.93 -22.79
C TRP A 1006 -9.00 -8.82 -21.77
N GLN A 1007 -10.02 -8.29 -21.11
CA GLN A 1007 -9.82 -7.29 -20.06
C GLN A 1007 -9.05 -7.86 -18.87
N GLN A 1008 -9.38 -9.08 -18.44
CA GLN A 1008 -8.68 -9.79 -17.36
C GLN A 1008 -7.21 -10.04 -17.72
N LYS A 1009 -6.91 -10.37 -18.96
CA LYS A 1009 -5.54 -10.59 -19.45
C LYS A 1009 -4.72 -9.30 -19.45
N LYS A 1010 -5.33 -8.16 -19.77
CA LYS A 1010 -4.70 -6.82 -19.64
C LYS A 1010 -4.43 -6.45 -18.19
N ALA A 1011 -5.33 -6.83 -17.28
CA ALA A 1011 -5.14 -6.61 -15.85
C ALA A 1011 -4.00 -7.48 -15.28
N MET A 1012 -3.89 -8.75 -15.68
CA MET A 1012 -2.77 -9.62 -15.27
C MET A 1012 -1.41 -9.11 -15.75
N ALA A 1013 -1.34 -8.72 -17.03
CA ALA A 1013 -0.10 -8.38 -17.70
C ALA A 1013 -0.19 -7.02 -18.41
N PRO A 1014 0.05 -5.91 -17.68
CA PRO A 1014 0.14 -4.58 -18.27
C PRO A 1014 1.18 -4.56 -19.40
N GLY A 1015 0.75 -4.21 -20.61
CA GLY A 1015 1.60 -4.24 -21.82
C GLY A 1015 1.36 -5.44 -22.74
N CYS A 1016 0.36 -6.28 -22.48
CA CYS A 1016 -0.06 -7.33 -23.41
C CYS A 1016 -0.84 -6.81 -24.65
N GLU A 1017 -1.19 -5.53 -24.71
CA GLU A 1017 -1.88 -4.88 -25.83
C GLU A 1017 -1.00 -3.77 -26.46
N PRO A 1018 -0.22 -4.08 -27.51
CA PRO A 1018 0.48 -3.06 -28.30
C PRO A 1018 -0.49 -2.13 -29.02
N ALA A 1019 -0.07 -0.89 -29.32
CA ALA A 1019 -0.90 0.10 -30.00
C ALA A 1019 -1.54 -0.42 -31.30
N ALA A 1020 -0.77 -1.11 -32.16
CA ALA A 1020 -1.30 -1.69 -33.41
C ALA A 1020 -2.38 -2.76 -33.16
N VAL A 1021 -2.24 -3.55 -32.09
CA VAL A 1021 -3.27 -4.54 -31.73
C VAL A 1021 -4.53 -3.84 -31.23
N ARG A 1022 -4.39 -2.80 -30.41
CA ARG A 1022 -5.53 -1.98 -29.96
C ARG A 1022 -6.31 -1.44 -31.15
N THR A 1023 -5.63 -0.80 -32.10
CA THR A 1023 -6.25 -0.26 -33.32
C THR A 1023 -6.96 -1.35 -34.13
N MET A 1024 -6.34 -2.52 -34.29
CA MET A 1024 -6.95 -3.68 -34.96
C MET A 1024 -8.23 -4.14 -34.25
N MET A 1025 -8.18 -4.29 -32.92
CA MET A 1025 -9.33 -4.73 -32.12
C MET A 1025 -10.47 -3.70 -32.12
N GLU A 1026 -10.17 -2.40 -32.05
CA GLU A 1026 -11.15 -1.32 -32.13
C GLU A 1026 -11.86 -1.31 -33.50
N ALA A 1027 -11.12 -1.46 -34.60
CA ALA A 1027 -11.68 -1.52 -35.95
C ALA A 1027 -12.59 -2.74 -36.17
N LEU A 1028 -12.26 -3.88 -35.54
CA LEU A 1028 -13.02 -5.11 -35.64
C LEU A 1028 -14.20 -5.19 -34.66
N HIS A 1029 -14.20 -4.40 -33.58
CA HIS A 1029 -15.17 -4.48 -32.49
C HIS A 1029 -16.64 -4.51 -32.94
N PRO A 1030 -17.09 -3.69 -33.92
CA PRO A 1030 -18.49 -3.73 -34.37
C PRO A 1030 -18.92 -5.04 -35.03
N ARG A 1031 -17.97 -5.85 -35.50
CA ARG A 1031 -18.22 -7.05 -36.34
C ARG A 1031 -17.99 -8.36 -35.60
N VAL A 1032 -17.53 -8.30 -34.35
CA VAL A 1032 -17.22 -9.48 -33.54
C VAL A 1032 -18.14 -9.57 -32.31
N LEU A 1033 -18.43 -10.80 -31.90
CA LEU A 1033 -19.03 -11.13 -30.61
C LEU A 1033 -17.97 -11.11 -29.51
N GLY A 1034 -16.77 -11.59 -29.82
CA GLY A 1034 -15.65 -11.66 -28.89
C GLY A 1034 -14.31 -11.63 -29.61
N GLN A 1035 -13.28 -11.08 -28.95
CA GLN A 1035 -11.92 -11.03 -29.50
C GLN A 1035 -10.87 -11.00 -28.38
N SER A 1036 -9.75 -11.67 -28.58
CA SER A 1036 -8.61 -11.66 -27.65
C SER A 1036 -7.33 -12.09 -28.36
N LEU A 1037 -6.16 -11.65 -27.88
CA LEU A 1037 -4.90 -12.22 -28.33
C LEU A 1037 -4.71 -13.64 -27.79
N ALA A 1038 -4.10 -14.51 -28.56
CA ALA A 1038 -3.65 -15.82 -28.10
C ALA A 1038 -2.48 -15.71 -27.09
N GLY A 1039 -2.23 -16.78 -26.33
CA GLY A 1039 -1.05 -16.93 -25.46
C GLY A 1039 -0.92 -15.88 -24.35
N ALA A 1040 0.26 -15.31 -24.16
CA ALA A 1040 0.52 -14.25 -23.17
C ALA A 1040 0.09 -12.84 -23.64
N GLY A 1041 -0.08 -12.63 -24.95
CA GLY A 1041 -0.30 -11.33 -25.58
C GLY A 1041 1.00 -10.62 -25.98
N GLY A 1042 0.91 -9.33 -26.32
CA GLY A 1042 2.03 -8.50 -26.76
C GLY A 1042 2.37 -8.59 -28.25
N GLY A 1043 1.63 -9.42 -29.00
CA GLY A 1043 1.82 -9.74 -30.41
C GLY A 1043 1.26 -11.13 -30.74
N GLY A 1044 1.60 -11.68 -31.90
CA GLY A 1044 1.19 -13.02 -32.35
C GLY A 1044 -0.17 -12.99 -33.03
N PHE A 1045 -0.98 -14.02 -32.78
CA PHE A 1045 -2.32 -14.15 -33.31
C PHE A 1045 -3.38 -13.50 -32.41
N LEU A 1046 -4.24 -12.69 -33.02
CA LEU A 1046 -5.56 -12.33 -32.54
C LEU A 1046 -6.54 -13.41 -32.98
N PHE A 1047 -7.41 -13.88 -32.09
CA PHE A 1047 -8.54 -14.73 -32.47
C PHE A 1047 -9.84 -13.97 -32.26
N ILE A 1048 -10.74 -14.07 -33.23
CA ILE A 1048 -12.01 -13.35 -33.24
C ILE A 1048 -13.17 -14.30 -33.49
N LEU A 1049 -14.29 -14.03 -32.83
CA LEU A 1049 -15.57 -14.68 -33.07
C LEU A 1049 -16.49 -13.70 -33.77
N THR A 1050 -16.77 -13.92 -35.05
CA THR A 1050 -17.53 -12.98 -35.89
C THR A 1050 -19.05 -13.05 -35.66
N ARG A 1051 -19.72 -11.89 -35.80
CA ARG A 1051 -21.18 -11.75 -35.64
C ARG A 1051 -22.01 -12.43 -36.72
N ASP A 1052 -21.42 -12.65 -37.89
CA ASP A 1052 -22.03 -13.33 -39.05
C ASP A 1052 -21.08 -14.42 -39.56
N VAL A 1053 -21.62 -15.38 -40.30
CA VAL A 1053 -20.80 -16.45 -40.90
C VAL A 1053 -19.96 -15.93 -42.07
N GLN A 1054 -18.83 -16.60 -42.36
CA GLN A 1054 -18.02 -16.38 -43.57
C GLN A 1054 -17.51 -14.93 -43.77
N GLN A 1055 -17.18 -14.23 -42.68
CA GLN A 1055 -16.77 -12.81 -42.72
C GLN A 1055 -15.29 -12.57 -43.07
N GLU A 1056 -14.55 -13.57 -43.53
CA GLU A 1056 -13.09 -13.45 -43.73
C GLU A 1056 -12.70 -12.30 -44.67
N GLN A 1057 -13.36 -12.18 -45.82
CA GLN A 1057 -13.09 -11.10 -46.79
C GLN A 1057 -13.40 -9.72 -46.21
N ASN A 1058 -14.50 -9.60 -45.46
CA ASN A 1058 -14.89 -8.35 -44.80
C ASN A 1058 -13.89 -7.95 -43.72
N VAL A 1059 -13.39 -8.90 -42.93
CA VAL A 1059 -12.32 -8.69 -41.95
C VAL A 1059 -11.06 -8.19 -42.64
N ARG A 1060 -10.63 -8.84 -43.74
CA ARG A 1060 -9.48 -8.38 -44.54
C ARG A 1060 -9.67 -6.95 -45.05
N GLN A 1061 -10.86 -6.62 -45.56
CA GLN A 1061 -11.17 -5.29 -46.09
C GLN A 1061 -11.08 -4.22 -45.00
N VAL A 1062 -11.68 -4.46 -43.83
CA VAL A 1062 -11.63 -3.53 -42.69
C VAL A 1062 -10.19 -3.26 -42.29
N LEU A 1063 -9.39 -4.32 -42.12
CA LEU A 1063 -7.99 -4.19 -41.70
C LEU A 1063 -7.13 -3.47 -42.75
N ASN A 1064 -7.32 -3.77 -44.05
CA ASN A 1064 -6.63 -3.06 -45.14
C ASN A 1064 -7.01 -1.57 -45.20
N SER A 1065 -8.24 -1.21 -44.84
CA SER A 1065 -8.71 0.17 -44.82
C SER A 1065 -8.34 0.94 -43.53
N THR A 1066 -7.81 0.25 -42.52
CA THR A 1066 -7.47 0.85 -41.23
C THR A 1066 -6.04 1.40 -41.27
N GLN A 1067 -5.90 2.71 -41.07
CA GLN A 1067 -4.61 3.39 -41.15
C GLN A 1067 -3.65 2.90 -40.04
N GLY A 1068 -2.38 2.66 -40.40
CA GLY A 1068 -1.33 2.25 -39.46
C GLY A 1068 -1.21 0.74 -39.22
N LEU A 1069 -2.02 -0.08 -39.89
CA LEU A 1069 -1.88 -1.54 -39.89
C LEU A 1069 -1.14 -1.99 -41.17
N CYS A 1070 -0.03 -2.71 -41.00
CA CYS A 1070 0.75 -3.34 -42.06
C CYS A 1070 1.07 -4.80 -41.67
N ASP A 1071 1.40 -5.66 -42.64
CA ASP A 1071 1.96 -7.00 -42.42
C ASP A 1071 1.10 -7.98 -41.59
N PHE A 1072 -0.23 -7.90 -41.71
CA PHE A 1072 -1.16 -8.86 -41.10
C PHE A 1072 -1.60 -9.95 -42.08
N SER A 1073 -2.01 -11.10 -41.57
CA SER A 1073 -2.63 -12.17 -42.36
C SER A 1073 -3.83 -12.76 -41.63
N VAL A 1074 -4.89 -13.07 -42.38
CA VAL A 1074 -6.10 -13.72 -41.86
C VAL A 1074 -6.07 -15.20 -42.25
N HIS A 1075 -6.47 -16.06 -41.32
CA HIS A 1075 -6.39 -17.51 -41.44
C HIS A 1075 -7.71 -18.14 -41.01
N SER A 1076 -8.07 -19.20 -41.73
CA SER A 1076 -9.26 -20.00 -41.45
C SER A 1076 -8.98 -20.98 -40.30
N VAL A 1077 -10.03 -21.28 -39.53
CA VAL A 1077 -9.94 -22.14 -38.34
C VAL A 1077 -10.89 -23.31 -38.49
N GLN A 1078 -10.38 -24.52 -38.27
CA GLN A 1078 -11.21 -25.72 -38.12
C GLN A 1078 -10.91 -26.36 -36.76
N ILE A 1079 -11.93 -26.86 -36.09
CA ILE A 1079 -11.75 -27.49 -34.78
C ILE A 1079 -11.22 -28.91 -35.00
N ASP A 1080 -10.08 -29.22 -34.40
CA ASP A 1080 -9.49 -30.56 -34.45
C ASP A 1080 -10.06 -31.42 -33.33
N THR A 1081 -10.77 -32.50 -33.64
CA THR A 1081 -11.43 -33.37 -32.65
C THR A 1081 -10.54 -34.46 -32.08
N GLU A 1082 -9.34 -34.69 -32.65
CA GLU A 1082 -8.46 -35.80 -32.28
C GLU A 1082 -7.35 -35.35 -31.34
N GLY A 1083 -6.74 -34.18 -31.58
CA GLY A 1083 -5.56 -33.71 -30.86
C GLY A 1083 -4.27 -34.25 -31.47
N ILE A 1084 -3.32 -34.64 -30.61
CA ILE A 1084 -2.05 -35.25 -31.04
C ILE A 1084 -2.31 -36.56 -31.79
N THR A 1085 -1.72 -36.73 -32.97
CA THR A 1085 -1.99 -37.89 -33.84
C THR A 1085 -0.71 -38.45 -34.43
N VAL A 1086 -0.61 -39.78 -34.47
CA VAL A 1086 0.50 -40.50 -35.09
C VAL A 1086 0.25 -40.63 -36.59
N VAL A 1087 1.25 -40.31 -37.40
CA VAL A 1087 1.18 -40.48 -38.86
C VAL A 1087 1.64 -41.90 -39.20
N HIS A 1088 0.72 -42.74 -39.65
CA HIS A 1088 1.06 -44.06 -40.16
C HIS A 1088 1.52 -43.95 -41.62
N GLN A 1089 2.77 -44.30 -41.92
CA GLN A 1089 3.21 -44.43 -43.31
C GLN A 1089 2.51 -45.64 -43.93
N GLY A 1090 1.53 -45.38 -44.80
CA GLY A 1090 0.95 -46.42 -45.64
C GLY A 1090 2.02 -47.00 -46.54
N THR A 1091 2.09 -48.33 -46.60
CA THR A 1091 2.91 -49.10 -47.55
C THR A 1091 2.41 -48.88 -48.98
N GLY A 1092 2.66 -47.68 -49.53
CA GLY A 1092 2.44 -47.36 -50.92
C GLY A 1092 3.64 -47.81 -51.75
N ASN A 1093 3.51 -48.97 -52.42
CA ASN A 1093 4.41 -49.39 -53.49
C ASN A 1093 4.46 -48.31 -54.58
N ALA A 1094 5.48 -47.45 -54.55
CA ALA A 1094 5.85 -46.62 -55.67
C ALA A 1094 6.67 -47.49 -56.64
N GLN A 1095 6.00 -47.96 -57.69
CA GLN A 1095 6.66 -48.53 -58.87
C GLN A 1095 7.60 -47.47 -59.47
N CYS A 1096 8.88 -47.80 -59.59
CA CYS A 1096 9.85 -47.05 -60.37
C CYS A 1096 9.42 -47.05 -61.86
N PRO A 1097 9.37 -45.89 -62.54
CA PRO A 1097 9.43 -45.87 -63.99
C PRO A 1097 10.88 -46.09 -64.43
N SER A 1098 11.04 -46.98 -65.41
CA SER A 1098 12.28 -47.38 -66.09
C SER A 1098 13.05 -46.23 -66.73
#